data_AF-A0A0F6TQX7-F1
#
_entry.id   AF-A0A0F6TQX7-F1
#
_cell.length_a   1.000
_cell.length_b   1.000
_cell.length_c   1.000
_cell.angle_alpha   90.00
_cell.angle_beta   90.00
_cell.angle_gamma   90.00
#
_symmetry.space_group_name_H-M   'P 1'
#
loop_
_entity.id
_entity.type
_entity.pdbx_description
1 polymer ?
#
loop_
_entity_poly.entity_id
_entity_poly.type
_entity_poly.pdbx_seq_one_letter_code
_entity_poly.pdbx_strand_id
1 'polypeptide(L)'
;MMKIKLLSGLLAAALLPSVSAAVVENQVEITPKDPALVNEERILYWLEKRGELGQDASELERKAALENYLEGLYSSNKVALPKIELARLQKQHTNYKNNKLAAQKNDNNKTVKVLAVLIDFPDLKHDAHGLTASDTDMYYSTYPVSHYQDLMFSTTGFTGPSGQNFTSGYQYYQNESGGTFSFTGQTFGWVTADNNAKHYGENDADNNDNDKNVPALIKEAVTKAVAANSINLADYDIEDPYDLDGDGNVDEADGIIDHVMVYHSSIGEEAGGGNLGDDAIWSHRFFVDTNTNGYTVPGTGKKLFGYTIQPIDAATGVVVHEFGHDLGVPDEYDIAGSAIGSPVAYWSVMAGGSWAGDVAGTQPTGFSPYARAYFQSLFGGNWIDEQTIDFTTMASGAQSFDLVEAVNHNGLNQIRIDMPKPQVDFAAPYSGSYQYYSDEGHYLNNKLSFDANIPASGNSTLGMKARWDIEVDYDYAQVLVNGTPIAGNHTKVNNQYHNSVTNFITGKSKNISGAEGSLGWVDLTFDMSAYAGQSVSIEVRYVTDPAVGGYGLVIDDIALNNGSDFFNDGAETEGSLNLAGFLRVSDKTDGKAQHYWVQLRSEAGQDEGLKKTVYTPGVVVWFADESYSDNKVEEHPGHGFLGVVDADQNPVKRNGTIASSTLQVIDAAFGLYTQKNYSGDSHLSPTAKFDDSLDYSLPEQPESGLVLPTHGLSIEVTAQATDNSTATVKISKAGTELKANFDFDIDYQQVTFTNNTSGGDNNYTYAWDFGDGSVISTDEAPTHTYAQSGVYTVTLTVTDGEAVVDSESKSVSIADELSAEIVTSVDGAVLSVSTNVVGGSPSYTYSWDFGDGTTASGDTGEHTYALTSEYTVTLLVTSSDKQQVEVTKTVQAVVAMSAAINTSIDGLSVNFSSSVNGGDGSYIYSWDFGDGSSATGTNPNHTFASAGRYDVELTITDGTGAEITVSKSITVAEKSSASSGGGGSTNLLLLLLLASGVMLRRKG
;
A
#
# COMPACT_ATOMS: atom_id res chain seq x y z
N MET A 1 28.26 65.65 -41.07
CA MET A 1 27.32 65.20 -40.01
C MET A 1 28.00 64.08 -39.25
N MET A 2 28.37 64.34 -37.99
CA MET A 2 29.43 63.68 -37.19
C MET A 2 29.10 62.21 -36.87
N LYS A 3 29.90 61.16 -37.18
CA LYS A 3 31.26 60.72 -36.71
C LYS A 3 31.29 60.50 -35.18
N ILE A 4 31.51 59.31 -34.58
CA ILE A 4 32.67 58.36 -34.61
C ILE A 4 32.30 57.13 -33.71
N LYS A 5 32.38 55.87 -34.17
CA LYS A 5 33.42 54.82 -33.95
C LYS A 5 33.79 54.44 -32.48
N LEU A 6 33.67 53.13 -32.20
CA LEU A 6 34.27 52.36 -31.09
C LEU A 6 35.80 52.58 -30.95
N LEU A 7 36.32 52.59 -29.71
CA LEU A 7 37.31 51.62 -29.16
C LEU A 7 37.71 51.93 -27.70
N SER A 8 37.64 50.90 -26.84
CA SER A 8 38.53 50.51 -25.71
C SER A 8 39.39 51.54 -24.93
N GLY A 9 39.35 51.47 -23.58
CA GLY A 9 40.46 51.92 -22.73
C GLY A 9 40.17 52.19 -21.24
N LEU A 10 40.48 51.20 -20.41
CA LEU A 10 41.16 51.24 -19.09
C LEU A 10 40.85 52.32 -18.01
N LEU A 11 40.60 51.77 -16.80
CA LEU A 11 41.18 52.08 -15.50
C LEU A 11 40.89 53.45 -14.82
N ALA A 12 40.17 53.41 -13.70
CA ALA A 12 40.72 53.55 -12.34
C ALA A 12 39.72 54.20 -11.35
N ALA A 13 39.51 53.48 -10.25
CA ALA A 13 39.12 53.91 -8.90
C ALA A 13 38.68 55.37 -8.68
N ALA A 14 37.50 55.55 -8.07
CA ALA A 14 37.38 56.02 -6.68
C ALA A 14 35.93 56.36 -6.31
N LEU A 15 35.59 56.03 -5.06
CA LEU A 15 34.63 56.69 -4.16
C LEU A 15 33.13 56.52 -4.46
N LEU A 16 32.53 55.60 -3.71
CA LEU A 16 31.11 55.59 -3.35
C LEU A 16 30.77 56.81 -2.49
N PRO A 17 29.70 57.55 -2.81
CA PRO A 17 28.85 58.15 -1.81
C PRO A 17 27.56 57.32 -1.71
N SER A 18 27.31 56.85 -0.49
CA SER A 18 26.02 56.38 -0.03
C SER A 18 24.95 57.48 -0.12
N VAL A 19 23.69 57.02 -0.07
CA VAL A 19 22.40 57.74 0.05
C VAL A 19 21.61 57.80 -1.27
N SER A 20 20.64 56.90 -1.42
CA SER A 20 19.26 57.30 -1.13
C SER A 20 18.36 56.07 -0.98
N ALA A 21 17.50 56.17 0.03
CA ALA A 21 16.49 55.24 0.46
C ALA A 21 15.77 54.54 -0.69
N ALA A 22 15.77 53.20 -0.66
CA ALA A 22 14.67 52.44 -1.23
C ALA A 22 13.45 52.73 -0.36
N VAL A 23 12.44 53.33 -0.97
CA VAL A 23 11.09 53.42 -0.43
C VAL A 23 10.65 51.98 -0.16
N VAL A 24 10.48 51.64 1.11
CA VAL A 24 9.73 50.44 1.51
C VAL A 24 8.28 50.75 1.13
N GLU A 25 7.83 50.17 0.01
CA GLU A 25 6.41 50.06 -0.27
C GLU A 25 5.82 49.20 0.85
N ASN A 26 5.05 49.81 1.76
CA ASN A 26 4.19 49.07 2.69
C ASN A 26 3.19 48.32 1.81
N GLN A 27 3.44 47.04 1.54
CA GLN A 27 2.41 46.16 1.02
C GLN A 27 1.38 45.93 2.13
N VAL A 28 0.12 46.15 1.82
CA VAL A 28 -1.00 45.84 2.72
C VAL A 28 -1.06 44.31 2.84
N GLU A 29 -0.91 43.79 4.05
CA GLU A 29 -1.05 42.37 4.33
C GLU A 29 -2.55 42.07 4.48
N ILE A 30 -3.08 41.24 3.57
CA ILE A 30 -4.50 40.90 3.42
C ILE A 30 -4.86 39.87 4.49
N THR A 31 -5.87 40.11 5.34
CA THR A 31 -6.35 39.11 6.31
C THR A 31 -7.47 38.25 5.75
N PRO A 32 -7.59 36.97 6.13
CA PRO A 32 -8.70 36.12 5.70
C PRO A 32 -9.98 36.42 6.50
N LYS A 33 -11.14 36.20 5.87
CA LYS A 33 -12.44 36.04 6.55
C LYS A 33 -12.80 34.55 6.57
N ASP A 34 -13.28 34.07 7.72
CA ASP A 34 -13.67 32.68 7.97
C ASP A 34 -15.20 32.49 7.87
N PRO A 35 -15.72 31.80 6.83
CA PRO A 35 -17.14 31.52 6.69
C PRO A 35 -17.79 30.65 7.78
N ALA A 36 -17.08 29.76 8.49
CA ALA A 36 -17.70 28.96 9.56
C ALA A 36 -17.98 29.78 10.82
N LEU A 37 -17.30 30.92 10.99
CA LEU A 37 -17.61 31.84 12.08
C LEU A 37 -18.87 32.70 11.82
N VAL A 38 -19.50 32.59 10.64
CA VAL A 38 -20.71 33.36 10.32
C VAL A 38 -21.86 32.98 11.25
N ASN A 39 -22.39 33.99 11.94
CA ASN A 39 -23.62 33.86 12.72
C ASN A 39 -24.75 34.66 12.07
N GLU A 40 -25.47 34.00 11.15
CA GLU A 40 -26.54 34.61 10.35
C GLU A 40 -27.63 35.29 11.20
N GLU A 41 -28.06 34.65 12.30
CA GLU A 41 -29.08 35.21 13.18
C GLU A 41 -28.60 36.50 13.85
N ARG A 42 -27.32 36.56 14.25
CA ARG A 42 -26.74 37.75 14.89
C ARG A 42 -26.46 38.86 13.89
N ILE A 43 -26.05 38.54 12.67
CA ILE A 43 -25.95 39.50 11.58
C ILE A 43 -27.30 40.19 11.37
N LEU A 44 -28.38 39.41 11.17
CA LEU A 44 -29.74 39.95 10.98
C LEU A 44 -30.20 40.81 12.17
N TYR A 45 -29.94 40.36 13.40
CA TYR A 45 -30.25 41.13 14.60
C TYR A 45 -29.58 42.51 14.59
N TRP A 46 -28.29 42.58 14.24
CA TRP A 46 -27.54 43.83 14.24
C TRP A 46 -27.94 44.75 13.09
N LEU A 47 -28.23 44.22 11.91
CA LEU A 47 -28.82 44.96 10.79
C LEU A 47 -30.14 45.62 11.21
N GLU A 48 -31.03 44.88 11.90
CA GLU A 48 -32.29 45.42 12.42
C GLU A 48 -32.07 46.50 13.49
N LYS A 49 -31.14 46.24 14.40
CA LYS A 49 -30.86 47.14 15.52
C LYS A 49 -30.25 48.46 15.08
N ARG A 50 -29.39 48.46 14.06
CA ARG A 50 -28.84 49.67 13.43
C ARG A 50 -29.84 50.36 12.49
N GLY A 51 -30.96 49.71 12.19
CA GLY A 51 -32.00 50.24 11.29
C GLY A 51 -31.66 50.08 9.81
N GLU A 52 -30.71 49.19 9.49
CA GLU A 52 -30.34 48.78 8.12
C GLU A 52 -31.35 47.78 7.56
N LEU A 53 -32.02 47.00 8.42
CA LEU A 53 -33.13 46.11 8.11
C LEU A 53 -34.39 46.50 8.92
N GLY A 54 -35.57 46.46 8.31
CA GLY A 54 -36.83 46.71 9.03
C GLY A 54 -37.17 45.59 10.01
N GLN A 55 -37.68 45.92 11.20
CA GLN A 55 -38.10 44.90 12.19
C GLN A 55 -39.28 44.03 11.69
N ASP A 56 -40.04 44.52 10.73
CA ASP A 56 -41.13 43.82 10.05
C ASP A 56 -40.72 43.26 8.67
N ALA A 57 -39.41 43.20 8.38
CA ALA A 57 -38.89 42.63 7.14
C ALA A 57 -39.37 41.17 6.95
N SER A 58 -39.85 40.89 5.74
CA SER A 58 -40.21 39.55 5.30
C SER A 58 -38.99 38.62 5.24
N GLU A 59 -39.20 37.31 5.26
CA GLU A 59 -38.14 36.30 5.09
C GLU A 59 -37.29 36.53 3.82
N LEU A 60 -37.91 36.99 2.73
CA LEU A 60 -37.22 37.34 1.49
C LEU A 60 -36.31 38.56 1.67
N GLU A 61 -36.75 39.58 2.39
CA GLU A 61 -35.95 40.77 2.68
C GLU A 61 -34.81 40.45 3.65
N ARG A 62 -35.07 39.62 4.68
CA ARG A 62 -34.04 39.09 5.59
C ARG A 62 -32.97 38.33 4.82
N LYS A 63 -33.36 37.36 3.99
CA LYS A 63 -32.45 36.59 3.15
C LYS A 63 -31.61 37.49 2.24
N ALA A 64 -32.24 38.44 1.54
CA ALA A 64 -31.51 39.36 0.67
C ALA A 64 -30.55 40.27 1.45
N ALA A 65 -30.92 40.70 2.66
CA ALA A 65 -30.03 41.50 3.51
C ALA A 65 -28.81 40.69 3.99
N LEU A 66 -29.01 39.42 4.35
CA LEU A 66 -27.92 38.51 4.72
C LEU A 66 -27.01 38.22 3.51
N GLU A 67 -27.58 37.91 2.35
CA GLU A 67 -26.81 37.70 1.10
C GLU A 67 -25.98 38.94 0.72
N ASN A 68 -26.54 40.15 0.88
CA ASN A 68 -25.80 41.39 0.63
C ASN A 68 -24.73 41.66 1.69
N TYR A 69 -24.97 41.31 2.97
CA TYR A 69 -23.97 41.47 4.03
C TYR A 69 -22.75 40.56 3.81
N LEU A 70 -23.01 39.35 3.31
CA LEU A 70 -21.98 38.36 2.99
C LEU A 70 -21.45 38.52 1.56
N GLU A 71 -21.90 39.55 0.82
CA GLU A 71 -21.41 39.87 -0.52
C GLU A 71 -19.93 40.27 -0.43
N GLY A 72 -19.05 39.57 -1.16
CA GLY A 72 -17.59 39.79 -1.11
C GLY A 72 -16.83 38.78 -0.25
N LEU A 73 -17.46 38.19 0.79
CA LEU A 73 -16.89 37.08 1.59
C LEU A 73 -16.43 35.92 0.68
N TYR A 74 -17.22 35.67 -0.35
CA TYR A 74 -17.08 34.55 -1.27
C TYR A 74 -16.15 34.85 -2.47
N SER A 75 -15.61 36.07 -2.56
CA SER A 75 -14.67 36.48 -3.62
C SER A 75 -13.22 36.11 -3.27
N SER A 76 -12.96 34.81 -3.09
CA SER A 76 -11.65 34.34 -2.61
C SER A 76 -10.54 34.49 -3.66
N ASN A 77 -9.54 35.34 -3.37
CA ASN A 77 -8.17 35.07 -3.79
C ASN A 77 -7.40 34.57 -2.56
N LYS A 78 -6.62 33.50 -2.75
CA LYS A 78 -5.79 32.90 -1.69
C LYS A 78 -4.88 33.97 -1.08
N VAL A 79 -5.06 34.26 0.20
CA VAL A 79 -4.00 34.89 0.97
C VAL A 79 -2.89 33.85 1.10
N ALA A 80 -1.75 34.11 0.45
CA ALA A 80 -0.65 33.15 0.47
C ALA A 80 -0.08 33.04 1.88
N LEU A 81 -0.02 31.82 2.42
CA LEU A 81 0.66 31.55 3.67
C LEU A 81 2.15 31.98 3.56
N PRO A 82 2.74 32.49 4.64
CA PRO A 82 4.17 32.77 4.66
C PRO A 82 4.99 31.54 4.32
N LYS A 83 6.13 31.73 3.64
CA LYS A 83 6.97 30.61 3.18
C LYS A 83 7.38 29.66 4.31
N ILE A 84 7.74 30.19 5.48
CA ILE A 84 8.15 29.37 6.63
C ILE A 84 6.98 28.57 7.22
N GLU A 85 5.77 29.10 7.16
CA GLU A 85 4.57 28.40 7.62
C GLU A 85 4.16 27.30 6.63
N LEU A 86 4.16 27.62 5.34
CA LEU A 86 3.88 26.62 4.30
C LEU A 86 4.88 25.46 4.40
N ALA A 87 6.16 25.79 4.57
CA ALA A 87 7.24 24.84 4.83
C ALA A 87 6.97 23.94 6.04
N ARG A 88 6.55 24.52 7.18
CA ARG A 88 6.21 23.79 8.40
C ARG A 88 5.06 22.83 8.17
N LEU A 89 3.92 23.33 7.68
CA LEU A 89 2.71 22.55 7.47
C LEU A 89 2.95 21.41 6.48
N GLN A 90 3.63 21.67 5.37
CA GLN A 90 4.00 20.63 4.41
C GLN A 90 4.91 19.56 5.02
N LYS A 91 5.93 19.95 5.80
CA LYS A 91 6.84 18.99 6.48
C LYS A 91 6.06 18.12 7.46
N GLN A 92 5.17 18.71 8.26
CA GLN A 92 4.34 18.01 9.24
C GLN A 92 3.33 17.08 8.56
N HIS A 93 2.59 17.59 7.56
CA HIS A 93 1.64 16.80 6.78
C HIS A 93 2.34 15.67 6.01
N THR A 94 3.53 15.91 5.44
CA THR A 94 4.30 14.86 4.74
C THR A 94 4.78 13.78 5.71
N ASN A 95 5.22 14.15 6.92
CA ASN A 95 5.59 13.19 7.95
C ASN A 95 4.39 12.34 8.39
N TYR A 96 3.22 12.97 8.52
CA TYR A 96 1.96 12.30 8.80
C TYR A 96 1.56 11.34 7.67
N LYS A 97 1.53 11.83 6.42
CA LYS A 97 1.14 11.07 5.21
C LYS A 97 2.07 9.90 4.89
N ASN A 98 3.36 10.01 5.23
CA ASN A 98 4.34 8.94 4.99
C ASN A 98 4.27 7.78 6.00
N ASN A 99 3.20 7.68 6.81
CA ASN A 99 2.87 6.50 7.61
C ASN A 99 3.99 6.01 8.53
N LYS A 100 4.82 6.91 9.08
CA LYS A 100 5.94 6.47 9.92
C LYS A 100 5.51 5.89 11.26
N LEU A 101 4.34 6.26 11.79
CA LEU A 101 3.74 5.68 12.99
C LEU A 101 2.21 5.81 12.88
N ALA A 102 1.47 4.74 13.19
CA ALA A 102 0.04 4.87 13.50
C ALA A 102 -0.12 5.90 14.62
N ALA A 103 -1.22 6.66 14.62
CA ALA A 103 -1.47 7.69 15.60
C ALA A 103 -1.83 7.02 16.95
N GLN A 104 -0.80 6.49 17.60
CA GLN A 104 -0.88 5.61 18.75
C GLN A 104 -0.51 6.39 20.00
N LYS A 105 -1.23 6.08 21.07
CA LYS A 105 -0.97 6.63 22.40
C LYS A 105 0.48 6.42 22.82
N ASN A 106 1.08 7.45 23.40
CA ASN A 106 2.41 7.39 24.02
C ASN A 106 2.48 8.29 25.26
N ASP A 107 3.61 8.25 25.96
CA ASP A 107 3.79 8.93 27.25
C ASP A 107 4.21 10.41 27.13
N ASN A 108 4.22 10.98 25.92
CA ASN A 108 4.60 12.37 25.72
C ASN A 108 3.52 13.31 26.27
N ASN A 109 3.97 14.40 26.89
CA ASN A 109 3.10 15.51 27.26
C ASN A 109 3.64 16.79 26.63
N LYS A 110 2.75 17.62 26.10
CA LYS A 110 3.09 18.93 25.56
C LYS A 110 2.45 20.02 26.39
N THR A 111 3.21 21.05 26.72
CA THR A 111 2.68 22.28 27.29
C THR A 111 3.18 23.44 26.46
N VAL A 112 2.24 24.16 25.86
CA VAL A 112 2.52 25.38 25.10
C VAL A 112 2.18 26.62 25.93
N LYS A 113 2.67 27.79 25.53
CA LYS A 113 2.45 29.02 26.29
C LYS A 113 1.92 30.17 25.42
N VAL A 114 0.77 30.70 25.81
CA VAL A 114 -0.01 31.66 25.02
C VAL A 114 0.05 33.05 25.65
N LEU A 115 0.46 34.04 24.85
CA LEU A 115 0.37 35.45 25.20
C LEU A 115 -1.01 35.98 24.79
N ALA A 116 -1.89 36.23 25.77
CA ALA A 116 -3.20 36.81 25.52
C ALA A 116 -3.20 38.33 25.76
N VAL A 117 -3.71 39.10 24.79
CA VAL A 117 -3.75 40.58 24.85
C VAL A 117 -5.15 41.11 24.58
N LEU A 118 -5.63 42.06 25.38
CA LEU A 118 -6.91 42.73 25.17
C LEU A 118 -6.68 44.16 24.67
N ILE A 119 -7.35 44.54 23.56
CA ILE A 119 -7.22 45.86 22.94
C ILE A 119 -8.56 46.52 22.64
N ASP A 120 -8.73 47.76 23.09
CA ASP A 120 -9.90 48.58 22.78
C ASP A 120 -9.56 49.76 21.85
N PHE A 121 -10.59 50.42 21.33
CA PHE A 121 -10.44 51.54 20.42
C PHE A 121 -10.79 52.87 21.10
N PRO A 122 -10.26 54.01 20.62
CA PRO A 122 -10.65 55.33 21.12
C PRO A 122 -12.15 55.61 21.03
N ASP A 123 -12.83 55.07 20.00
CA ASP A 123 -14.27 55.22 19.74
C ASP A 123 -15.13 54.07 20.26
N LEU A 124 -14.52 52.94 20.65
CA LEU A 124 -15.22 51.82 21.26
C LEU A 124 -14.39 51.21 22.39
N LYS A 125 -14.54 51.77 23.59
CA LYS A 125 -13.86 51.28 24.79
C LYS A 125 -14.49 50.01 25.33
N HIS A 126 -13.68 49.13 25.91
CA HIS A 126 -14.17 47.91 26.56
C HIS A 126 -15.12 48.20 27.74
N ASP A 127 -14.99 49.35 28.39
CA ASP A 127 -15.84 49.80 29.52
C ASP A 127 -16.93 50.80 29.09
N ALA A 128 -16.96 51.18 27.81
CA ALA A 128 -18.00 51.99 27.18
C ALA A 128 -18.47 51.35 25.85
N HIS A 129 -18.56 50.02 25.85
CA HIS A 129 -18.84 49.19 24.67
C HIS A 129 -20.28 49.33 24.14
N GLY A 130 -21.20 49.85 24.96
CA GLY A 130 -22.57 50.13 24.54
C GLY A 130 -23.43 48.89 24.27
N LEU A 131 -22.99 47.71 24.70
CA LEU A 131 -23.76 46.48 24.58
C LEU A 131 -24.78 46.35 25.71
N THR A 132 -25.82 45.56 25.46
CA THR A 132 -26.83 45.11 26.42
C THR A 132 -27.02 43.59 26.36
N ALA A 133 -27.72 43.01 27.31
CA ALA A 133 -27.94 41.56 27.37
C ALA A 133 -28.73 40.97 26.18
N SER A 134 -29.41 41.79 25.37
CA SER A 134 -30.06 41.31 24.13
C SER A 134 -29.10 41.19 22.96
N ASP A 135 -27.91 41.79 23.07
CA ASP A 135 -27.03 42.04 21.94
C ASP A 135 -26.15 40.83 21.63
N THR A 136 -25.78 40.10 22.67
CA THR A 136 -25.01 38.86 22.61
C THR A 136 -25.40 37.99 23.78
N ASP A 137 -25.41 36.66 23.56
CA ASP A 137 -25.71 35.70 24.62
C ASP A 137 -24.54 35.57 25.61
N MET A 138 -23.34 36.04 25.23
CA MET A 138 -22.13 36.13 26.06
C MET A 138 -21.95 37.51 26.70
N TYR A 139 -23.05 38.17 27.07
CA TYR A 139 -23.01 39.53 27.60
C TYR A 139 -22.47 39.62 29.04
N TYR A 140 -21.45 40.46 29.24
CA TYR A 140 -20.96 40.89 30.56
C TYR A 140 -21.01 42.41 30.70
N SER A 141 -21.20 42.91 31.92
CA SER A 141 -21.31 44.35 32.16
C SER A 141 -19.98 45.12 32.16
N THR A 142 -18.83 44.43 32.30
CA THR A 142 -17.51 45.09 32.48
C THR A 142 -16.32 44.34 31.89
N TYR A 143 -16.52 43.28 31.08
CA TYR A 143 -15.48 42.46 30.40
C TYR A 143 -14.04 42.56 30.97
N PRO A 144 -13.84 42.11 32.23
CA PRO A 144 -12.57 42.31 32.92
C PRO A 144 -11.49 41.36 32.37
N VAL A 145 -10.21 41.70 32.54
CA VAL A 145 -9.07 40.83 32.18
C VAL A 145 -9.21 39.42 32.74
N SER A 146 -9.74 39.29 33.98
CA SER A 146 -9.95 38.00 34.63
C SER A 146 -10.93 37.10 33.88
N HIS A 147 -11.91 37.67 33.15
CA HIS A 147 -12.85 36.89 32.36
C HIS A 147 -12.11 36.11 31.26
N TYR A 148 -11.27 36.79 30.47
CA TYR A 148 -10.49 36.18 29.40
C TYR A 148 -9.37 35.28 29.94
N GLN A 149 -8.79 35.63 31.09
CA GLN A 149 -7.86 34.74 31.80
C GLN A 149 -8.52 33.42 32.14
N ASP A 150 -9.76 33.44 32.64
CA ASP A 150 -10.49 32.23 32.99
C ASP A 150 -11.00 31.48 31.74
N LEU A 151 -11.48 32.20 30.72
CA LEU A 151 -11.91 31.65 29.43
C LEU A 151 -10.81 30.81 28.80
N MET A 152 -9.57 31.31 28.81
CA MET A 152 -8.43 30.60 28.24
C MET A 152 -7.85 29.56 29.19
N PHE A 153 -7.47 29.96 30.40
CA PHE A 153 -6.49 29.24 31.20
C PHE A 153 -7.07 28.59 32.47
N SER A 154 -8.36 28.75 32.75
CA SER A 154 -8.96 28.19 33.97
C SER A 154 -8.94 26.66 33.93
N THR A 155 -8.51 26.03 35.03
CA THR A 155 -8.58 24.56 35.18
C THR A 155 -9.96 24.09 35.63
N THR A 156 -10.86 25.00 36.02
CA THR A 156 -12.18 24.70 36.60
C THR A 156 -13.35 25.25 35.78
N GLY A 157 -13.08 25.94 34.68
CA GLY A 157 -14.07 26.63 33.85
C GLY A 157 -14.17 28.11 34.16
N PHE A 158 -14.96 28.83 33.36
CA PHE A 158 -15.18 30.26 33.48
C PHE A 158 -16.66 30.59 33.66
N THR A 159 -16.94 31.72 34.32
CA THR A 159 -18.30 32.10 34.68
C THR A 159 -19.05 32.70 33.49
N GLY A 160 -20.18 32.10 33.12
CA GLY A 160 -21.11 32.57 32.10
C GLY A 160 -21.97 33.77 32.55
N PRO A 161 -22.69 34.44 31.63
CA PRO A 161 -23.50 35.63 31.93
C PRO A 161 -24.58 35.44 33.00
N SER A 162 -25.16 34.24 33.09
CA SER A 162 -26.17 33.90 34.11
C SER A 162 -25.59 33.13 35.29
N GLY A 163 -24.27 33.16 35.49
CA GLY A 163 -23.57 32.42 36.55
C GLY A 163 -23.37 30.93 36.24
N GLN A 164 -23.55 30.52 34.98
CA GLN A 164 -23.17 29.18 34.53
C GLN A 164 -21.65 28.98 34.65
N ASN A 165 -21.19 27.73 34.67
CA ASN A 165 -19.77 27.42 34.57
C ASN A 165 -19.54 26.74 33.22
N PHE A 166 -18.81 27.41 32.33
CA PHE A 166 -18.51 26.92 30.98
C PHE A 166 -17.09 26.37 30.91
N THR A 167 -16.86 25.44 29.99
CA THR A 167 -15.56 24.81 29.74
C THR A 167 -14.58 25.86 29.22
N SER A 168 -13.43 26.03 29.85
CA SER A 168 -12.37 26.91 29.33
C SER A 168 -11.64 26.26 28.14
N GLY A 169 -10.87 27.04 27.38
CA GLY A 169 -9.98 26.50 26.35
C GLY A 169 -8.99 25.47 26.91
N TYR A 170 -8.43 25.72 28.11
CA TYR A 170 -7.54 24.77 28.78
C TYR A 170 -8.24 23.44 29.04
N GLN A 171 -9.45 23.47 29.60
CA GLN A 171 -10.22 22.25 29.85
C GLN A 171 -10.58 21.54 28.54
N TYR A 172 -10.89 22.30 27.49
CA TYR A 172 -11.21 21.73 26.20
C TYR A 172 -10.07 20.89 25.64
N TYR A 173 -8.88 21.47 25.57
CA TYR A 173 -7.69 20.78 25.07
C TYR A 173 -7.20 19.66 26.01
N GLN A 174 -7.38 19.80 27.34
CA GLN A 174 -7.16 18.70 28.27
C GLN A 174 -8.10 17.51 28.01
N ASN A 175 -9.37 17.79 27.70
CA ASN A 175 -10.35 16.75 27.41
C ASN A 175 -10.07 16.08 26.06
N GLU A 176 -9.73 16.85 25.02
CA GLU A 176 -9.43 16.31 23.68
C GLU A 176 -8.11 15.53 23.63
N SER A 177 -7.12 15.89 24.45
CA SER A 177 -5.79 15.23 24.47
C SER A 177 -5.66 14.11 25.50
N GLY A 178 -6.76 13.71 26.15
CA GLY A 178 -6.71 12.74 27.25
C GLY A 178 -5.79 13.16 28.40
N GLY A 179 -5.61 14.47 28.58
CA GLY A 179 -4.81 15.10 29.63
C GLY A 179 -3.32 15.27 29.32
N THR A 180 -2.90 15.09 28.05
CA THR A 180 -1.48 15.13 27.65
C THR A 180 -1.06 16.42 26.95
N PHE A 181 -2.02 17.26 26.55
CA PHE A 181 -1.76 18.58 26.02
C PHE A 181 -2.38 19.64 26.93
N SER A 182 -1.55 20.55 27.39
CA SER A 182 -1.95 21.72 28.16
C SER A 182 -1.47 22.99 27.45
N PHE A 183 -2.11 24.11 27.73
CA PHE A 183 -1.50 25.40 27.48
C PHE A 183 -1.58 26.29 28.72
N THR A 184 -0.56 27.12 28.90
CA THR A 184 -0.45 28.08 30.00
C THR A 184 -0.36 29.49 29.46
N GLY A 185 -0.50 30.50 30.31
CA GLY A 185 -0.36 31.87 29.86
C GLY A 185 -0.97 32.88 30.82
N GLN A 186 -0.88 34.13 30.41
CA GLN A 186 -1.47 35.25 31.13
C GLN A 186 -2.12 36.21 30.15
N THR A 187 -3.28 36.74 30.54
CA THR A 187 -3.97 37.78 29.80
C THR A 187 -3.56 39.17 30.29
N PHE A 188 -3.24 40.05 29.35
CA PHE A 188 -2.84 41.43 29.61
C PHE A 188 -3.74 42.42 28.87
N GLY A 189 -4.02 43.56 29.50
CA GLY A 189 -4.86 44.60 28.91
C GLY A 189 -5.79 45.24 29.95
N TRP A 190 -6.79 46.02 29.54
CA TRP A 190 -7.00 46.51 28.18
C TRP A 190 -5.97 47.59 27.83
N VAL A 191 -5.33 47.45 26.67
CA VAL A 191 -4.59 48.55 26.04
C VAL A 191 -5.49 49.24 25.02
N THR A 192 -5.17 50.47 24.66
CA THR A 192 -5.97 51.27 23.72
C THR A 192 -5.22 51.47 22.42
N ALA A 193 -5.87 51.20 21.29
CA ALA A 193 -5.39 51.48 19.95
C ALA A 193 -5.16 52.99 19.71
N ASP A 194 -4.21 53.35 18.85
CA ASP A 194 -3.88 54.74 18.51
C ASP A 194 -4.93 55.36 17.58
N ASN A 195 -5.60 54.52 16.78
CA ASN A 195 -6.67 54.92 15.87
C ASN A 195 -7.99 54.25 16.25
N ASN A 196 -9.07 54.79 15.69
CA ASN A 196 -10.42 54.22 15.78
C ASN A 196 -10.51 52.85 15.08
N ALA A 197 -11.51 52.04 15.46
CA ALA A 197 -11.69 50.69 14.94
C ALA A 197 -11.67 50.61 13.41
N LYS A 198 -12.39 51.54 12.77
CA LYS A 198 -12.44 51.74 11.30
C LYS A 198 -11.08 51.76 10.61
N HIS A 199 -10.02 52.26 11.25
CA HIS A 199 -8.68 52.30 10.65
C HIS A 199 -8.12 50.89 10.37
N TYR A 200 -8.52 49.92 11.18
CA TYR A 200 -8.01 48.56 11.16
C TYR A 200 -8.99 47.58 10.50
N GLY A 201 -10.29 47.69 10.84
CA GLY A 201 -11.31 46.70 10.47
C GLY A 201 -12.26 47.13 9.34
N GLU A 202 -12.15 48.34 8.76
CA GLU A 202 -13.03 48.64 7.61
C GLU A 202 -12.72 47.74 6.42
N ASN A 203 -13.77 47.28 5.74
CA ASN A 203 -13.64 46.50 4.50
C ASN A 203 -12.94 47.32 3.41
N ASP A 204 -11.82 46.82 2.90
CA ASP A 204 -11.06 47.46 1.84
C ASP A 204 -11.50 46.94 0.46
N ALA A 205 -12.27 47.77 -0.25
CA ALA A 205 -12.80 47.47 -1.58
C ALA A 205 -11.72 47.25 -2.66
N ASP A 206 -10.49 47.76 -2.44
CA ASP A 206 -9.35 47.50 -3.32
C ASP A 206 -8.67 46.14 -3.01
N ASN A 207 -9.15 45.44 -1.96
CA ASN A 207 -8.54 44.25 -1.39
C ASN A 207 -9.56 43.15 -1.01
N ASN A 208 -10.54 42.92 -1.89
CA ASN A 208 -11.58 41.90 -1.73
C ASN A 208 -12.39 42.02 -0.42
N ASP A 209 -12.62 43.25 0.04
CA ASP A 209 -13.41 43.56 1.23
C ASP A 209 -12.87 42.92 2.53
N ASN A 210 -11.59 42.54 2.57
CA ASN A 210 -10.91 42.11 3.80
C ASN A 210 -10.65 43.29 4.75
N ASP A 211 -10.34 42.98 6.02
CA ASP A 211 -9.99 44.02 7.00
C ASP A 211 -8.79 44.82 6.50
N LYS A 212 -8.87 46.15 6.63
CA LYS A 212 -7.87 47.06 6.07
C LYS A 212 -6.44 46.88 6.59
N ASN A 213 -6.26 46.67 7.90
CA ASN A 213 -4.91 46.71 8.51
C ASN A 213 -4.81 46.08 9.91
N VAL A 214 -5.42 44.92 10.15
CA VAL A 214 -5.32 44.21 11.43
C VAL A 214 -3.88 43.86 11.84
N PRO A 215 -2.94 43.49 10.93
CA PRO A 215 -1.54 43.29 11.29
C PRO A 215 -0.91 44.50 12.01
N ALA A 216 -1.30 45.73 11.66
CA ALA A 216 -0.86 46.91 12.40
C ALA A 216 -1.46 46.99 13.81
N LEU A 217 -2.74 46.65 13.98
CA LEU A 217 -3.38 46.59 15.30
C LEU A 217 -2.68 45.59 16.21
N ILE A 218 -2.33 44.42 15.69
CA ILE A 218 -1.67 43.34 16.43
C ILE A 218 -0.28 43.76 16.91
N LYS A 219 0.54 44.34 16.01
CA LYS A 219 1.84 44.93 16.36
C LYS A 219 1.70 45.96 17.47
N GLU A 220 0.68 46.79 17.39
CA GLU A 220 0.40 47.84 18.37
C GLU A 220 -0.05 47.28 19.72
N ALA A 221 -1.02 46.36 19.72
CA ALA A 221 -1.57 45.71 20.90
C ALA A 221 -0.47 45.04 21.72
N VAL A 222 0.33 44.19 21.08
CA VAL A 222 1.42 43.47 21.74
C VAL A 222 2.47 44.45 22.24
N THR A 223 2.90 45.42 21.43
CA THR A 223 3.90 46.42 21.85
C THR A 223 3.44 47.21 23.07
N LYS A 224 2.18 47.66 23.09
CA LYS A 224 1.60 48.41 24.20
C LYS A 224 1.42 47.54 25.44
N ALA A 225 0.95 46.30 25.30
CA ALA A 225 0.77 45.39 26.41
C ALA A 225 2.11 45.05 27.08
N VAL A 226 3.14 44.78 26.27
CA VAL A 226 4.51 44.53 26.74
C VAL A 226 5.06 45.73 27.51
N ALA A 227 4.91 46.94 26.97
CA ALA A 227 5.39 48.17 27.62
C ALA A 227 4.62 48.48 28.90
N ALA A 228 3.28 48.32 28.91
CA ALA A 228 2.42 48.64 30.05
C ALA A 228 2.61 47.67 31.22
N ASN A 229 2.91 46.39 30.93
CA ASN A 229 2.95 45.34 31.95
C ASN A 229 4.36 44.78 32.21
N SER A 230 5.40 45.32 31.55
CA SER A 230 6.78 44.82 31.64
C SER A 230 6.88 43.31 31.35
N ILE A 231 6.18 42.86 30.30
CA ILE A 231 6.09 41.44 29.93
C ILE A 231 7.47 40.96 29.45
N ASN A 232 7.96 39.87 30.01
CA ASN A 232 9.17 39.21 29.52
C ASN A 232 8.82 38.27 28.36
N LEU A 233 9.00 38.73 27.12
CA LEU A 233 8.66 37.95 25.93
C LEU A 233 9.51 36.68 25.76
N ALA A 234 10.67 36.58 26.40
CA ALA A 234 11.43 35.32 26.41
C ALA A 234 10.70 34.18 27.15
N ASP A 235 9.68 34.50 27.94
CA ASP A 235 8.84 33.49 28.59
C ASP A 235 7.76 32.92 27.66
N TYR A 236 7.64 33.43 26.43
CA TYR A 236 6.66 33.06 25.40
C TYR A 236 7.32 32.72 24.05
N ASP A 237 8.63 32.45 24.07
CA ASP A 237 9.44 32.01 22.94
C ASP A 237 10.24 30.82 23.45
N ILE A 238 9.64 29.64 23.30
CA ILE A 238 10.07 28.36 23.86
C ILE A 238 10.22 27.33 22.74
N GLU A 239 9.52 27.51 21.62
CA GLU A 239 9.36 26.54 20.54
C GLU A 239 9.93 27.08 19.23
N ASP A 240 10.46 26.17 18.39
CA ASP A 240 10.91 26.47 17.03
C ASP A 240 10.09 25.61 16.08
N PRO A 241 8.79 25.93 15.91
CA PRO A 241 7.92 25.14 15.06
C PRO A 241 8.38 25.17 13.59
N TYR A 242 9.26 26.10 13.22
CA TYR A 242 9.77 26.30 11.87
C TYR A 242 11.13 25.62 11.61
N ASP A 243 11.82 25.13 12.64
CA ASP A 243 13.17 24.56 12.57
C ASP A 243 14.13 25.53 11.84
N LEU A 244 14.17 26.79 12.30
CA LEU A 244 14.83 27.90 11.61
C LEU A 244 16.35 27.72 11.50
N ASP A 245 16.96 26.97 12.42
CA ASP A 245 18.39 26.66 12.38
C ASP A 245 18.72 25.31 11.70
N GLY A 246 17.70 24.50 11.41
CA GLY A 246 17.79 23.26 10.64
C GLY A 246 18.43 22.10 11.39
N ASP A 247 18.46 22.13 12.73
CA ASP A 247 19.00 21.07 13.56
C ASP A 247 17.98 19.94 13.88
N GLY A 248 16.70 20.19 13.58
CA GLY A 248 15.59 19.26 13.77
C GLY A 248 14.97 19.26 15.17
N ASN A 249 15.40 20.15 16.08
CA ASN A 249 14.84 20.31 17.41
C ASN A 249 13.82 21.46 17.43
N VAL A 250 12.53 21.10 17.51
CA VAL A 250 11.43 22.09 17.51
C VAL A 250 11.03 22.54 18.92
N ASP A 251 11.65 21.99 19.96
CA ASP A 251 11.40 22.34 21.37
C ASP A 251 12.52 23.26 21.91
N GLU A 252 12.87 24.30 21.15
CA GLU A 252 13.79 25.37 21.56
C GLU A 252 13.39 26.75 21.03
N ALA A 253 13.92 27.82 21.61
CA ALA A 253 13.55 29.19 21.26
C ALA A 253 14.17 29.65 19.92
N ASP A 254 13.35 30.22 19.03
CA ASP A 254 13.76 30.68 17.69
C ASP A 254 13.83 32.22 17.57
N GLY A 255 13.41 32.95 18.61
CA GLY A 255 13.34 34.42 18.62
C GLY A 255 11.96 34.99 18.30
N ILE A 256 10.97 34.15 17.99
CA ILE A 256 9.59 34.47 17.66
C ILE A 256 8.70 34.06 18.85
N ILE A 257 7.65 34.85 19.14
CA ILE A 257 6.67 34.47 20.16
C ILE A 257 5.85 33.29 19.65
N ASP A 258 5.78 32.20 20.42
CA ASP A 258 5.20 30.92 20.01
C ASP A 258 3.71 31.06 19.63
N HIS A 259 2.91 31.64 20.55
CA HIS A 259 1.46 31.71 20.43
C HIS A 259 0.93 33.06 20.92
N VAL A 260 0.20 33.77 20.07
CA VAL A 260 -0.38 35.10 20.39
C VAL A 260 -1.88 35.10 20.09
N MET A 261 -2.66 35.51 21.09
CA MET A 261 -4.11 35.62 21.01
C MET A 261 -4.56 37.01 21.43
N VAL A 262 -5.37 37.66 20.61
CA VAL A 262 -5.80 39.05 20.83
C VAL A 262 -7.31 39.15 20.87
N TYR A 263 -7.86 39.84 21.87
CA TYR A 263 -9.29 40.14 21.93
C TYR A 263 -9.54 41.62 21.71
N HIS A 264 -10.44 41.97 20.78
CA HIS A 264 -10.84 43.36 20.55
C HIS A 264 -12.18 43.70 21.21
N SER A 265 -12.44 44.99 21.44
CA SER A 265 -13.60 45.46 22.20
C SER A 265 -14.94 45.52 21.42
N SER A 266 -14.98 45.02 20.19
CA SER A 266 -16.21 44.97 19.38
C SER A 266 -16.78 43.56 19.30
N ILE A 267 -18.06 43.47 18.93
CA ILE A 267 -18.60 42.25 18.32
C ILE A 267 -17.87 42.06 16.98
N GLY A 268 -17.58 40.81 16.63
CA GLY A 268 -16.91 40.48 15.37
C GLY A 268 -17.81 40.73 14.17
N GLU A 269 -17.21 41.08 13.03
CA GLU A 269 -17.95 41.28 11.78
C GLU A 269 -18.75 40.02 11.38
N GLU A 270 -18.21 38.83 11.66
CA GLU A 270 -18.86 37.54 11.44
C GLU A 270 -20.21 37.36 12.16
N ALA A 271 -20.45 38.16 13.21
CA ALA A 271 -21.69 38.20 13.98
C ALA A 271 -22.45 39.52 13.80
N GLY A 272 -22.12 40.30 12.77
CA GLY A 272 -22.77 41.56 12.40
C GLY A 272 -22.04 42.81 12.88
N GLY A 273 -20.85 42.71 13.49
CA GLY A 273 -19.97 43.84 13.81
C GLY A 273 -20.45 44.79 14.92
N GLY A 274 -21.58 44.48 15.56
CA GLY A 274 -22.05 45.25 16.70
C GLY A 274 -22.39 46.71 16.37
N ASN A 275 -21.91 47.62 17.22
CA ASN A 275 -22.06 49.06 17.00
C ASN A 275 -21.18 49.60 15.86
N LEU A 276 -20.22 48.82 15.36
CA LEU A 276 -19.31 49.23 14.28
C LEU A 276 -19.80 48.77 12.90
N GLY A 277 -20.62 47.72 12.81
CA GLY A 277 -20.98 47.13 11.52
C GLY A 277 -19.74 46.67 10.76
N ASP A 278 -19.64 47.02 9.48
CA ASP A 278 -18.53 46.67 8.57
C ASP A 278 -17.18 47.35 8.92
N ASP A 279 -17.15 48.20 9.96
CA ASP A 279 -15.89 48.73 10.53
C ASP A 279 -15.33 47.83 11.65
N ALA A 280 -16.04 46.74 12.01
CA ALA A 280 -15.58 45.73 12.96
C ALA A 280 -14.59 44.77 12.31
N ILE A 281 -13.76 44.13 13.14
CA ILE A 281 -12.80 43.14 12.68
C ILE A 281 -13.50 41.78 12.57
N TRP A 282 -13.21 41.03 11.50
CA TRP A 282 -13.57 39.63 11.37
C TRP A 282 -12.59 38.74 12.15
N SER A 283 -13.07 37.81 12.96
CA SER A 283 -12.20 36.89 13.72
C SER A 283 -11.38 35.97 12.82
N HIS A 284 -10.07 35.89 13.03
CA HIS A 284 -9.21 35.07 12.18
C HIS A 284 -7.84 34.76 12.80
N ARG A 285 -7.12 33.84 12.15
CA ARG A 285 -5.71 33.53 12.35
C ARG A 285 -4.86 34.04 11.18
N PHE A 286 -3.82 34.82 11.45
CA PHE A 286 -2.96 35.38 10.41
C PHE A 286 -1.53 35.72 10.90
N PHE A 287 -0.76 36.46 10.08
CA PHE A 287 0.65 36.75 10.30
C PHE A 287 0.97 38.23 10.12
N VAL A 288 2.02 38.70 10.80
CA VAL A 288 2.58 40.05 10.61
C VAL A 288 3.96 40.01 9.96
N ASP A 289 4.25 40.98 9.10
CA ASP A 289 5.56 41.21 8.46
C ASP A 289 6.14 39.91 7.85
N THR A 290 5.34 39.27 6.99
CA THR A 290 5.58 37.93 6.40
C THR A 290 6.89 37.80 5.64
N ASN A 291 7.38 38.88 5.06
CA ASN A 291 8.65 38.93 4.33
C ASN A 291 9.89 38.96 5.23
N THR A 292 9.74 39.32 6.51
CA THR A 292 10.85 39.42 7.48
C THR A 292 10.73 38.42 8.62
N ASN A 293 9.83 37.43 8.47
CA ASN A 293 9.48 36.45 9.48
C ASN A 293 9.15 37.13 10.81
N GLY A 294 8.26 38.12 10.76
CA GLY A 294 7.74 38.79 11.94
C GLY A 294 8.31 40.18 12.22
N TYR A 295 7.55 40.89 13.06
CA TYR A 295 7.80 42.23 13.56
C TYR A 295 8.64 42.21 14.83
N THR A 296 9.75 42.95 14.88
CA THR A 296 10.57 43.04 16.10
C THR A 296 9.91 43.92 17.15
N VAL A 297 9.51 43.33 18.28
CA VAL A 297 8.87 44.07 19.38
C VAL A 297 9.90 44.98 20.07
N PRO A 298 9.69 46.30 20.10
CA PRO A 298 10.70 47.26 20.55
C PRO A 298 11.23 46.96 21.96
N GLY A 299 12.56 46.96 22.10
CA GLY A 299 13.24 46.81 23.40
C GLY A 299 13.30 45.38 23.95
N THR A 300 12.80 44.38 23.23
CA THR A 300 12.74 42.98 23.71
C THR A 300 13.73 42.05 23.00
N GLY A 301 14.07 42.35 21.75
CA GLY A 301 14.85 41.45 20.89
C GLY A 301 14.07 40.22 20.38
N LYS A 302 12.75 40.17 20.62
CA LYS A 302 11.84 39.10 20.17
C LYS A 302 10.95 39.58 19.02
N LYS A 303 10.42 38.66 18.24
CA LYS A 303 9.54 38.92 17.11
C LYS A 303 8.12 38.43 17.35
N LEU A 304 7.15 39.18 16.84
CA LEU A 304 5.76 38.78 16.69
C LEU A 304 5.56 38.30 15.26
N PHE A 305 4.94 37.14 15.06
CA PHE A 305 4.73 36.60 13.72
C PHE A 305 3.28 36.13 13.53
N GLY A 306 2.93 34.92 13.96
CA GLY A 306 1.56 34.42 13.95
C GLY A 306 0.71 35.07 15.05
N TYR A 307 -0.58 35.26 14.78
CA TYR A 307 -1.56 35.71 15.77
C TYR A 307 -2.95 35.15 15.46
N THR A 308 -3.79 35.12 16.48
CA THR A 308 -5.24 34.97 16.36
C THR A 308 -5.93 36.19 16.95
N ILE A 309 -7.08 36.59 16.41
CA ILE A 309 -7.87 37.71 16.91
C ILE A 309 -9.35 37.33 17.05
N GLN A 310 -9.97 37.66 18.19
CA GLN A 310 -11.36 37.31 18.53
C GLN A 310 -12.13 38.51 19.13
N PRO A 311 -13.47 38.49 19.15
CA PRO A 311 -14.26 39.64 19.57
C PRO A 311 -14.46 39.67 21.09
N ILE A 312 -15.08 40.75 21.57
CA ILE A 312 -15.28 40.99 23.00
C ILE A 312 -16.13 39.89 23.66
N ASP A 313 -17.04 39.28 22.91
CA ASP A 313 -17.99 38.28 23.36
C ASP A 313 -17.60 36.83 22.96
N ALA A 314 -16.31 36.61 22.69
CA ALA A 314 -15.77 35.30 22.38
C ALA A 314 -16.18 34.22 23.40
N ALA A 315 -16.70 33.11 22.89
CA ALA A 315 -16.93 31.88 23.65
C ALA A 315 -15.78 30.88 23.43
N THR A 316 -15.82 29.77 24.16
CA THR A 316 -14.79 28.71 24.09
C THR A 316 -14.58 28.21 22.66
N GLY A 317 -15.63 28.06 21.87
CA GLY A 317 -15.59 27.49 20.54
C GLY A 317 -14.71 28.26 19.56
N VAL A 318 -14.93 29.57 19.41
CA VAL A 318 -14.09 30.44 18.55
C VAL A 318 -12.64 30.40 19.02
N VAL A 319 -12.41 30.46 20.33
CA VAL A 319 -11.08 30.38 20.93
C VAL A 319 -10.35 29.09 20.55
N VAL A 320 -11.00 27.93 20.68
CA VAL A 320 -10.33 26.64 20.46
C VAL A 320 -10.18 26.31 18.97
N HIS A 321 -11.10 26.81 18.14
CA HIS A 321 -11.04 26.73 16.68
C HIS A 321 -9.83 27.50 16.14
N GLU A 322 -9.71 28.79 16.49
CA GLU A 322 -8.60 29.64 16.08
C GLU A 322 -7.25 29.13 16.59
N PHE A 323 -7.23 28.63 17.83
CA PHE A 323 -6.03 27.99 18.37
C PHE A 323 -5.69 26.68 17.65
N GLY A 324 -6.68 25.96 17.12
CA GLY A 324 -6.47 24.79 16.27
C GLY A 324 -5.65 25.13 15.02
N HIS A 325 -5.97 26.24 14.34
CA HIS A 325 -5.17 26.73 13.20
C HIS A 325 -3.73 27.09 13.58
N ASP A 326 -3.54 27.64 14.77
CA ASP A 326 -2.21 27.94 15.28
C ASP A 326 -1.36 26.67 15.42
N LEU A 327 -1.98 25.58 15.87
CA LEU A 327 -1.37 24.25 15.95
C LEU A 327 -1.23 23.57 14.57
N GLY A 328 -1.93 24.04 13.54
CA GLY A 328 -1.72 23.69 12.14
C GLY A 328 -2.80 22.83 11.48
N VAL A 329 -3.98 22.67 12.08
CA VAL A 329 -5.11 22.02 11.40
C VAL A 329 -5.85 23.01 10.49
N PRO A 330 -6.31 22.59 9.30
CA PRO A 330 -7.05 23.45 8.38
C PRO A 330 -8.52 23.56 8.77
N ASP A 331 -9.22 24.48 8.10
CA ASP A 331 -10.67 24.54 8.06
C ASP A 331 -11.27 23.30 7.40
N GLU A 332 -12.33 22.75 8.00
CA GLU A 332 -13.05 21.57 7.50
C GLU A 332 -14.42 21.90 6.90
N TYR A 333 -14.83 23.17 6.98
CA TYR A 333 -16.03 23.67 6.32
C TYR A 333 -15.75 24.09 4.86
N ASP A 334 -16.79 24.48 4.12
CA ASP A 334 -16.62 25.07 2.81
C ASP A 334 -16.07 26.51 2.93
N ILE A 335 -14.77 26.66 2.73
CA ILE A 335 -14.06 27.95 2.78
C ILE A 335 -14.44 28.91 1.64
N ALA A 336 -15.10 28.45 0.58
CA ALA A 336 -15.72 29.33 -0.41
C ALA A 336 -17.06 29.89 0.08
N GLY A 337 -17.58 29.38 1.21
CA GLY A 337 -18.71 29.92 1.96
C GLY A 337 -20.09 29.63 1.35
N SER A 338 -20.24 28.51 0.65
CA SER A 338 -21.54 28.08 0.12
C SER A 338 -22.64 28.06 1.18
N ALA A 339 -23.85 28.52 0.80
CA ALA A 339 -25.05 28.39 1.62
C ALA A 339 -25.45 26.92 1.87
N ILE A 340 -24.96 25.97 1.07
CA ILE A 340 -25.18 24.54 1.26
C ILE A 340 -24.22 24.00 2.34
N GLY A 341 -22.95 24.44 2.32
CA GLY A 341 -21.90 24.03 3.27
C GLY A 341 -21.32 22.63 2.99
N SER A 342 -20.19 22.30 3.62
CA SER A 342 -19.57 20.98 3.48
C SER A 342 -20.25 19.93 4.38
N PRO A 343 -20.17 18.62 4.04
CA PRO A 343 -20.70 17.54 4.86
C PRO A 343 -19.80 17.21 6.07
N VAL A 344 -19.41 18.22 6.86
CA VAL A 344 -18.71 18.06 8.16
C VAL A 344 -19.56 18.69 9.27
N ALA A 345 -19.96 19.94 9.09
CA ALA A 345 -20.89 20.66 9.96
C ALA A 345 -20.53 20.58 11.46
N TYR A 346 -21.46 20.21 12.34
CA TYR A 346 -21.22 20.19 13.80
C TYR A 346 -20.41 18.97 14.28
N TRP A 347 -20.06 18.04 13.41
CA TRP A 347 -19.25 16.88 13.78
C TRP A 347 -17.81 17.24 14.17
N SER A 348 -17.32 18.42 13.78
CA SER A 348 -15.97 18.89 14.12
C SER A 348 -15.97 20.35 14.55
N VAL A 349 -15.15 20.66 15.55
CA VAL A 349 -14.87 22.04 15.97
C VAL A 349 -14.17 22.86 14.89
N MET A 350 -13.48 22.24 13.94
CA MET A 350 -12.86 22.92 12.78
C MET A 350 -13.86 23.21 11.64
N ALA A 351 -15.15 23.03 11.92
CA ALA A 351 -16.28 23.42 11.09
C ALA A 351 -17.34 24.08 11.99
N GLY A 352 -18.63 23.75 11.80
CA GLY A 352 -19.73 24.34 12.58
C GLY A 352 -19.74 23.95 14.06
N GLY A 353 -18.95 22.95 14.47
CA GLY A 353 -18.88 22.48 15.85
C GLY A 353 -18.41 23.52 16.86
N SER A 354 -17.69 24.55 16.41
CA SER A 354 -17.29 25.71 17.23
C SER A 354 -18.49 26.51 17.77
N TRP A 355 -19.67 26.41 17.16
CA TRP A 355 -20.88 27.13 17.60
C TRP A 355 -21.79 26.32 18.51
N ALA A 356 -21.46 25.08 18.83
CA ALA A 356 -22.32 24.22 19.64
C ALA A 356 -22.49 24.74 21.09
N GLY A 357 -23.70 24.52 21.63
CA GLY A 357 -24.03 24.76 23.03
C GLY A 357 -25.36 25.50 23.26
N ASP A 358 -25.82 25.47 24.52
CA ASP A 358 -27.02 26.22 24.96
C ASP A 358 -26.86 27.74 24.81
N VAL A 359 -25.66 28.21 25.10
CA VAL A 359 -25.17 29.51 24.66
C VAL A 359 -24.19 29.20 23.53
N ALA A 360 -24.43 29.79 22.35
CA ALA A 360 -23.68 29.44 21.14
C ALA A 360 -22.16 29.53 21.40
N GLY A 361 -21.45 28.46 21.03
CA GLY A 361 -20.00 28.31 21.18
C GLY A 361 -19.49 28.06 22.60
N THR A 362 -20.33 27.83 23.59
CA THR A 362 -19.89 27.50 24.96
C THR A 362 -19.68 26.01 25.21
N GLN A 363 -20.17 25.15 24.31
CA GLN A 363 -20.01 23.69 24.37
C GLN A 363 -19.54 23.15 23.00
N PRO A 364 -18.39 23.62 22.47
CA PRO A 364 -17.90 23.18 21.18
C PRO A 364 -17.69 21.65 21.15
N THR A 365 -17.99 21.03 20.01
CA THR A 365 -17.85 19.58 19.83
C THR A 365 -16.38 19.16 19.73
N GLY A 366 -16.11 17.85 19.72
CA GLY A 366 -14.73 17.35 19.56
C GLY A 366 -14.12 17.66 18.19
N PHE A 367 -12.80 17.53 18.09
CA PHE A 367 -12.09 17.56 16.81
C PHE A 367 -12.47 16.38 15.91
N SER A 368 -12.34 16.55 14.59
CA SER A 368 -12.43 15.47 13.61
C SER A 368 -11.39 14.37 13.86
N PRO A 369 -11.58 13.16 13.30
CA PRO A 369 -10.56 12.12 13.35
C PRO A 369 -9.23 12.54 12.69
N TYR A 370 -9.27 13.38 11.65
CA TYR A 370 -8.08 13.93 11.00
C TYR A 370 -7.28 14.81 11.97
N ALA A 371 -7.93 15.81 12.57
CA ALA A 371 -7.27 16.77 13.45
C ALA A 371 -6.67 16.07 14.68
N ARG A 372 -7.37 15.08 15.25
CA ARG A 372 -6.86 14.28 16.37
C ARG A 372 -5.67 13.42 15.99
N ALA A 373 -5.72 12.73 14.85
CA ALA A 373 -4.60 11.93 14.35
C ALA A 373 -3.39 12.82 14.04
N TYR A 374 -3.63 14.01 13.46
CA TYR A 374 -2.62 15.01 13.22
C TYR A 374 -1.94 15.46 14.53
N PHE A 375 -2.71 15.86 15.55
CA PHE A 375 -2.17 16.26 16.86
C PHE A 375 -1.45 15.13 17.59
N GLN A 376 -1.96 13.89 17.52
CA GLN A 376 -1.26 12.73 18.06
C GLN A 376 0.09 12.52 17.37
N SER A 377 0.16 12.70 16.05
CA SER A 377 1.41 12.56 15.30
C SER A 377 2.41 13.68 15.60
N LEU A 378 1.90 14.88 15.86
CA LEU A 378 2.71 16.08 16.09
C LEU A 378 3.23 16.15 17.54
N PHE A 379 2.35 15.96 18.51
CA PHE A 379 2.65 16.17 19.94
C PHE A 379 2.85 14.85 20.70
N GLY A 380 2.46 13.71 20.13
CA GLY A 380 2.32 12.47 20.89
C GLY A 380 1.20 12.57 21.92
N GLY A 381 1.33 11.82 23.02
CA GLY A 381 0.38 11.82 24.12
C GLY A 381 -0.80 10.90 23.89
N ASN A 382 -2.01 11.39 24.17
CA ASN A 382 -3.22 10.56 24.31
C ASN A 382 -4.45 11.24 23.68
N TRP A 383 -4.29 11.84 22.50
CA TRP A 383 -5.39 12.45 21.75
C TRP A 383 -6.33 11.41 21.16
N ILE A 384 -5.77 10.32 20.63
CA ILE A 384 -6.49 9.14 20.15
C ILE A 384 -5.65 7.87 20.35
N ASP A 385 -6.33 6.73 20.32
CA ASP A 385 -5.74 5.41 20.14
C ASP A 385 -6.32 4.84 18.85
N GLU A 386 -5.54 4.92 17.76
CA GLU A 386 -5.99 4.61 16.40
C GLU A 386 -5.48 3.26 15.89
N GLN A 387 -6.40 2.36 15.53
CA GLN A 387 -6.04 1.16 14.76
C GLN A 387 -6.00 1.49 13.26
N THR A 388 -4.88 1.21 12.59
CA THR A 388 -4.78 1.31 11.13
C THR A 388 -5.04 -0.04 10.46
N ILE A 389 -5.76 -0.04 9.34
CA ILE A 389 -6.01 -1.18 8.46
C ILE A 389 -5.58 -0.80 7.05
N ASP A 390 -4.62 -1.51 6.47
CA ASP A 390 -4.33 -1.39 5.03
C ASP A 390 -5.29 -2.30 4.25
N PHE A 391 -6.25 -1.69 3.56
CA PHE A 391 -7.30 -2.42 2.84
C PHE A 391 -6.73 -3.27 1.69
N THR A 392 -5.57 -2.90 1.14
CA THR A 392 -4.92 -3.65 0.06
C THR A 392 -4.47 -5.02 0.56
N THR A 393 -3.86 -5.07 1.75
CA THR A 393 -3.33 -6.29 2.36
C THR A 393 -4.31 -6.98 3.30
N MET A 394 -5.42 -6.34 3.66
CA MET A 394 -6.52 -6.96 4.39
C MET A 394 -7.03 -8.21 3.64
N ALA A 395 -7.18 -9.31 4.37
CA ALA A 395 -7.78 -10.53 3.84
C ALA A 395 -9.28 -10.33 3.57
N SER A 396 -9.81 -11.03 2.57
CA SER A 396 -11.25 -11.06 2.34
C SER A 396 -11.98 -11.65 3.54
N GLY A 397 -13.17 -11.13 3.79
CA GLY A 397 -13.97 -11.42 4.96
C GLY A 397 -13.92 -10.31 6.00
N ALA A 398 -14.30 -10.64 7.24
CA ALA A 398 -14.59 -9.65 8.26
C ALA A 398 -13.68 -9.69 9.50
N GLN A 399 -13.44 -8.50 10.06
CA GLN A 399 -12.73 -8.31 11.32
C GLN A 399 -13.58 -7.46 12.28
N SER A 400 -13.67 -7.87 13.54
CA SER A 400 -14.44 -7.16 14.56
C SER A 400 -13.55 -6.32 15.47
N PHE A 401 -13.99 -5.10 15.78
CA PHE A 401 -13.30 -4.15 16.64
C PHE A 401 -14.26 -3.55 17.65
N ASP A 402 -13.85 -3.51 18.92
CA ASP A 402 -14.57 -2.82 19.98
C ASP A 402 -14.08 -1.37 20.07
N LEU A 403 -15.00 -0.44 19.87
CA LEU A 403 -14.80 1.00 19.97
C LEU A 403 -15.33 1.54 21.29
N VAL A 404 -14.58 2.46 21.89
CA VAL A 404 -15.12 3.42 22.87
C VAL A 404 -15.42 4.74 22.17
N GLU A 405 -16.30 5.54 22.77
CA GLU A 405 -16.62 6.88 22.27
C GLU A 405 -15.36 7.76 22.13
N ALA A 406 -15.37 8.69 21.16
CA ALA A 406 -14.23 9.55 20.82
C ALA A 406 -13.67 10.31 22.03
N VAL A 407 -14.51 10.74 22.97
CA VAL A 407 -14.10 11.47 24.17
C VAL A 407 -13.46 10.58 25.25
N ASN A 408 -13.48 9.26 25.08
CA ASN A 408 -12.86 8.31 25.99
C ASN A 408 -11.48 7.87 25.48
N HIS A 409 -10.45 8.18 26.25
CA HIS A 409 -9.04 7.94 25.91
C HIS A 409 -8.43 6.70 26.58
N ASN A 410 -9.29 5.75 27.00
CA ASN A 410 -8.91 4.52 27.68
C ASN A 410 -9.25 3.26 26.87
N GLY A 411 -9.28 3.35 25.55
CA GLY A 411 -9.52 2.25 24.63
C GLY A 411 -9.41 2.72 23.19
N LEU A 412 -9.59 1.79 22.25
CA LEU A 412 -9.63 2.07 20.82
C LEU A 412 -10.79 3.03 20.52
N ASN A 413 -10.49 4.26 20.16
CA ASN A 413 -11.48 5.32 19.94
C ASN A 413 -11.48 5.85 18.50
N GLN A 414 -10.67 5.25 17.63
CA GLN A 414 -10.60 5.55 16.20
C GLN A 414 -10.06 4.35 15.41
N ILE A 415 -10.57 4.14 14.20
CA ILE A 415 -9.98 3.22 13.21
C ILE A 415 -9.76 3.98 11.92
N ARG A 416 -8.58 3.83 11.30
CA ARG A 416 -8.27 4.34 9.96
C ARG A 416 -8.12 3.18 8.98
N ILE A 417 -8.78 3.28 7.84
CA ILE A 417 -8.73 2.28 6.77
C ILE A 417 -8.07 2.94 5.56
N ASP A 418 -6.81 2.60 5.31
CA ASP A 418 -6.01 3.10 4.19
C ASP A 418 -6.47 2.38 2.91
N MET A 419 -6.99 3.13 1.94
CA MET A 419 -7.52 2.58 0.69
C MET A 419 -6.43 2.48 -0.39
N PRO A 420 -6.58 1.57 -1.38
CA PRO A 420 -5.70 1.55 -2.55
C PRO A 420 -5.71 2.93 -3.24
N LYS A 421 -4.51 3.46 -3.55
CA LYS A 421 -4.42 4.74 -4.25
C LYS A 421 -5.10 4.65 -5.63
N PRO A 422 -5.96 5.61 -6.00
CA PRO A 422 -6.60 5.61 -7.31
C PRO A 422 -5.55 5.75 -8.40
N GLN A 423 -5.72 5.05 -9.53
CA GLN A 423 -4.84 5.23 -10.68
C GLN A 423 -5.21 6.49 -11.46
N VAL A 424 -4.28 7.43 -11.61
CA VAL A 424 -4.48 8.66 -12.36
C VAL A 424 -3.71 8.61 -13.69
N ASP A 425 -4.29 9.23 -14.71
CA ASP A 425 -3.67 9.30 -16.03
C ASP A 425 -2.34 10.06 -15.97
N PHE A 426 -1.32 9.52 -16.63
CA PHE A 426 0.00 10.11 -16.76
C PHE A 426 0.43 10.14 -18.23
N ALA A 427 1.47 10.90 -18.54
CA ALA A 427 1.98 10.95 -19.91
C ALA A 427 2.76 9.66 -20.23
N ALA A 428 2.47 9.05 -21.39
CA ALA A 428 3.05 7.79 -21.83
C ALA A 428 4.60 7.80 -21.87
N PRO A 429 5.25 6.63 -21.66
CA PRO A 429 6.70 6.44 -21.84
C PRO A 429 7.23 6.88 -23.20
N TYR A 430 8.53 7.15 -23.29
CA TYR A 430 9.17 7.47 -24.58
C TYR A 430 9.22 6.23 -25.46
N SER A 431 9.60 5.10 -24.86
CA SER A 431 9.62 3.79 -25.49
C SER A 431 9.00 2.75 -24.53
N GLY A 432 8.60 1.59 -25.06
CA GLY A 432 8.06 0.53 -24.20
C GLY A 432 6.71 0.85 -23.51
N SER A 433 6.52 0.29 -22.32
CA SER A 433 5.30 0.41 -21.50
C SER A 433 5.55 1.05 -20.14
N TYR A 434 6.82 1.24 -19.74
CA TYR A 434 7.18 1.81 -18.45
C TYR A 434 8.26 2.88 -18.57
N GLN A 435 8.34 3.74 -17.57
CA GLN A 435 9.35 4.81 -17.44
C GLN A 435 9.66 5.05 -15.96
N TYR A 436 10.79 5.70 -15.66
CA TYR A 436 11.14 6.12 -14.30
C TYR A 436 10.68 7.54 -14.06
N TYR A 437 10.01 7.76 -12.93
CA TYR A 437 9.44 9.04 -12.54
C TYR A 437 9.95 9.45 -11.16
N SER A 438 10.42 10.68 -11.01
CA SER A 438 10.97 11.20 -9.76
C SER A 438 9.96 11.43 -8.64
N ASP A 439 8.67 11.26 -8.94
CA ASP A 439 7.55 11.79 -8.17
C ASP A 439 7.50 13.34 -8.14
N GLU A 440 6.37 13.87 -7.68
CA GLU A 440 6.12 15.29 -7.45
C GLU A 440 5.90 15.55 -5.96
N GLY A 441 6.43 16.67 -5.46
CA GLY A 441 6.28 17.02 -4.05
C GLY A 441 7.34 17.97 -3.56
N HIS A 442 7.24 18.30 -2.28
CA HIS A 442 8.13 19.22 -1.56
C HIS A 442 9.19 18.44 -0.78
N TYR A 443 10.34 19.06 -0.55
CA TYR A 443 11.44 18.46 0.22
C TYR A 443 11.87 17.07 -0.24
N LEU A 444 11.69 16.78 -1.53
CA LEU A 444 12.07 15.49 -2.10
C LEU A 444 13.59 15.38 -2.15
N ASN A 445 14.09 14.17 -1.95
CA ASN A 445 15.47 13.79 -2.23
C ASN A 445 15.47 12.40 -2.85
N ASN A 446 14.74 12.29 -3.96
CA ASN A 446 14.44 11.04 -4.62
C ASN A 446 15.60 10.67 -5.53
N LYS A 447 15.93 9.37 -5.56
CA LYS A 447 17.09 8.83 -6.26
C LYS A 447 16.72 7.57 -7.02
N LEU A 448 17.31 7.41 -8.19
CA LEU A 448 17.48 6.10 -8.82
C LEU A 448 18.98 5.84 -8.97
N SER A 449 19.40 4.58 -8.79
CA SER A 449 20.81 4.23 -8.84
C SER A 449 21.07 2.82 -9.36
N PHE A 450 22.25 2.61 -9.94
CA PHE A 450 22.75 1.32 -10.39
C PHE A 450 24.27 1.30 -10.46
N ASP A 451 24.86 0.11 -10.36
CA ASP A 451 26.31 -0.08 -10.46
C ASP A 451 26.69 -0.54 -11.87
N ALA A 452 27.80 -0.04 -12.39
CA ALA A 452 28.30 -0.39 -13.71
C ALA A 452 29.82 -0.53 -13.74
N ASN A 453 30.31 -1.46 -14.56
CA ASN A 453 31.73 -1.61 -14.86
C ASN A 453 32.05 -0.87 -16.16
N ILE A 454 32.82 0.21 -16.08
CA ILE A 454 33.16 1.02 -17.25
C ILE A 454 34.35 0.38 -17.98
N PRO A 455 34.25 0.12 -19.31
CA PRO A 455 35.35 -0.44 -20.09
C PRO A 455 36.66 0.35 -19.95
N ALA A 456 37.79 -0.36 -19.91
CA ALA A 456 39.12 0.26 -19.74
C ALA A 456 39.64 0.99 -20.99
N SER A 457 38.99 0.83 -22.14
CA SER A 457 39.41 1.43 -23.41
C SER A 457 38.20 1.85 -24.25
N GLY A 458 38.35 2.90 -25.04
CA GLY A 458 37.26 3.52 -25.79
C GLY A 458 36.70 4.73 -25.04
N ASN A 459 35.68 5.36 -25.60
CA ASN A 459 35.01 6.51 -25.00
C ASN A 459 33.62 6.06 -24.56
N SER A 460 33.43 5.95 -23.24
CA SER A 460 32.16 5.55 -22.67
C SER A 460 31.27 6.77 -22.42
N THR A 461 29.99 6.66 -22.74
CA THR A 461 28.98 7.69 -22.48
C THR A 461 27.78 7.09 -21.77
N LEU A 462 27.20 7.85 -20.83
CA LEU A 462 25.87 7.59 -20.27
C LEU A 462 24.86 8.44 -21.04
N GLY A 463 23.84 7.79 -21.61
CA GLY A 463 22.71 8.42 -22.29
C GLY A 463 21.39 8.07 -21.62
N MET A 464 20.40 8.94 -21.72
CA MET A 464 19.01 8.68 -21.33
C MET A 464 18.07 9.65 -22.03
N LYS A 465 16.82 9.24 -22.24
CA LYS A 465 15.72 10.13 -22.63
C LYS A 465 15.09 10.71 -21.38
N ALA A 466 14.86 12.01 -21.35
CA ALA A 466 14.26 12.66 -20.19
C ALA A 466 13.28 13.77 -20.57
N ARG A 467 12.26 13.97 -19.74
CA ARG A 467 11.39 15.15 -19.75
C ARG A 467 11.18 15.62 -18.31
N TRP A 468 11.05 16.92 -18.12
CA TRP A 468 10.85 17.51 -16.79
C TRP A 468 10.16 18.86 -16.86
N ASP A 469 9.49 19.21 -15.77
CA ASP A 469 8.96 20.54 -15.44
C ASP A 469 9.15 20.76 -13.94
N ILE A 470 10.21 21.47 -13.57
CA ILE A 470 10.64 21.67 -12.18
C ILE A 470 10.97 23.15 -11.95
N GLU A 471 10.89 23.63 -10.71
CA GLU A 471 11.11 25.04 -10.40
C GLU A 471 12.52 25.49 -10.82
N VAL A 472 12.62 26.67 -11.45
CA VAL A 472 13.87 27.15 -12.04
C VAL A 472 14.86 27.54 -10.95
N ASP A 473 16.00 26.86 -10.93
CA ASP A 473 17.16 27.03 -10.04
C ASP A 473 16.93 26.70 -8.55
N TYR A 474 15.71 26.38 -8.12
CA TYR A 474 15.37 25.90 -6.78
C TYR A 474 15.29 24.37 -6.75
N ASP A 475 14.40 23.81 -7.56
CA ASP A 475 14.37 22.37 -7.83
C ASP A 475 15.47 21.99 -8.82
N TYR A 476 16.10 20.85 -8.57
CA TYR A 476 17.16 20.39 -9.43
C TYR A 476 17.28 18.88 -9.53
N ALA A 477 17.80 18.45 -10.67
CA ALA A 477 18.28 17.09 -10.86
C ALA A 477 19.78 17.04 -11.12
N GLN A 478 20.45 16.00 -10.63
CA GLN A 478 21.88 15.76 -10.83
C GLN A 478 22.13 14.32 -11.24
N VAL A 479 23.14 14.12 -12.09
CA VAL A 479 23.73 12.80 -12.32
C VAL A 479 25.05 12.75 -11.56
N LEU A 480 25.16 11.78 -10.66
CA LEU A 480 26.33 11.59 -9.81
C LEU A 480 27.00 10.26 -10.14
N VAL A 481 28.34 10.27 -10.14
CA VAL A 481 29.15 9.05 -10.24
C VAL A 481 30.02 8.96 -9.00
N ASN A 482 29.89 7.87 -8.24
CA ASN A 482 30.50 7.70 -6.92
C ASN A 482 30.24 8.91 -5.99
N GLY A 483 29.01 9.43 -6.03
CA GLY A 483 28.59 10.58 -5.21
C GLY A 483 29.07 11.96 -5.70
N THR A 484 29.75 12.05 -6.84
CA THR A 484 30.23 13.33 -7.40
C THR A 484 29.38 13.73 -8.61
N PRO A 485 28.76 14.94 -8.63
CA PRO A 485 27.99 15.43 -9.78
C PRO A 485 28.87 15.62 -11.03
N ILE A 486 28.45 15.07 -12.16
CA ILE A 486 29.18 15.17 -13.44
C ILE A 486 28.47 16.08 -14.45
N ALA A 487 29.23 16.76 -15.30
CA ALA A 487 28.69 17.64 -16.33
C ALA A 487 28.06 16.85 -17.48
N GLY A 488 26.89 17.31 -17.94
CA GLY A 488 26.20 16.79 -19.11
C GLY A 488 25.89 17.90 -20.13
N ASN A 489 25.35 17.51 -21.28
CA ASN A 489 24.99 18.43 -22.38
C ASN A 489 23.95 19.52 -21.99
N HIS A 490 23.17 19.31 -20.92
CA HIS A 490 22.16 20.26 -20.45
C HIS A 490 22.33 20.72 -18.99
N THR A 491 23.47 20.44 -18.35
CA THR A 491 23.72 20.84 -16.96
C THR A 491 24.18 22.29 -16.85
N LYS A 492 23.66 23.03 -15.87
CA LYS A 492 24.21 24.30 -15.39
C LYS A 492 25.36 24.03 -14.41
N VAL A 493 26.44 24.82 -14.52
CA VAL A 493 27.67 24.59 -13.74
C VAL A 493 27.50 24.98 -12.27
N ASN A 494 26.90 26.14 -11.98
CA ASN A 494 26.75 26.67 -10.62
C ASN A 494 25.31 27.08 -10.36
N ASN A 495 24.77 26.73 -9.20
CA ASN A 495 23.47 27.20 -8.73
C ASN A 495 23.66 28.50 -7.92
N GLN A 496 22.87 29.53 -8.23
CA GLN A 496 22.95 30.85 -7.57
C GLN A 496 22.30 30.91 -6.17
N TYR A 497 21.38 29.99 -5.90
CA TYR A 497 20.66 29.88 -4.62
C TYR A 497 21.30 28.81 -3.71
N HIS A 498 21.92 27.79 -4.30
CA HIS A 498 22.59 26.70 -3.60
C HIS A 498 24.06 26.58 -4.01
N ASN A 499 24.95 27.30 -3.33
CA ASN A 499 26.38 27.37 -3.69
C ASN A 499 27.12 26.02 -3.72
N SER A 500 26.60 24.98 -3.05
CA SER A 500 27.14 23.62 -3.06
C SER A 500 26.66 22.76 -4.24
N VAL A 501 25.62 23.19 -4.95
CA VAL A 501 25.01 22.45 -6.07
C VAL A 501 25.67 22.86 -7.38
N THR A 502 26.26 21.88 -8.06
CA THR A 502 26.95 22.05 -9.35
C THR A 502 26.49 20.97 -10.33
N ASN A 503 26.67 21.23 -11.63
CA ASN A 503 26.32 20.29 -12.71
C ASN A 503 24.88 19.75 -12.60
N PHE A 504 23.89 20.65 -12.59
CA PHE A 504 22.50 20.32 -12.32
C PHE A 504 21.56 20.72 -13.48
N ILE A 505 20.39 20.10 -13.53
CA ILE A 505 19.30 20.34 -14.49
C ILE A 505 18.15 21.02 -13.74
N THR A 506 17.48 21.97 -14.38
CA THR A 506 16.36 22.71 -13.80
C THR A 506 15.42 23.29 -14.89
N GLY A 507 14.27 23.82 -14.51
CA GLY A 507 13.30 24.45 -15.41
C GLY A 507 12.46 23.46 -16.21
N LYS A 508 12.15 23.79 -17.47
CA LYS A 508 11.27 22.97 -18.31
C LYS A 508 12.00 22.40 -19.51
N SER A 509 11.99 21.08 -19.66
CA SER A 509 12.51 20.35 -20.83
C SER A 509 11.95 20.87 -22.16
N LYS A 510 10.65 21.21 -22.22
CA LYS A 510 9.99 21.79 -23.40
C LYS A 510 10.63 23.09 -23.91
N ASN A 511 11.36 23.81 -23.05
CA ASN A 511 12.04 25.05 -23.43
C ASN A 511 13.43 24.80 -24.04
N ILE A 512 13.90 23.55 -24.06
CA ILE A 512 15.18 23.19 -24.66
C ILE A 512 15.05 23.10 -26.18
N SER A 513 15.99 23.74 -26.88
CA SER A 513 16.06 23.67 -28.33
C SER A 513 16.34 22.23 -28.78
N GLY A 514 15.43 21.68 -29.60
CA GLY A 514 15.52 20.30 -30.08
C GLY A 514 14.71 19.28 -29.27
N ALA A 515 13.94 19.70 -28.27
CA ALA A 515 13.03 18.82 -27.55
C ALA A 515 12.00 18.15 -28.49
N GLU A 516 11.79 16.86 -28.31
CA GLU A 516 10.98 15.99 -29.17
C GLU A 516 9.52 15.90 -28.67
N GLY A 517 8.58 16.00 -29.61
CA GLY A 517 7.15 15.78 -29.35
C GLY A 517 6.48 16.85 -28.46
N SER A 518 5.18 16.65 -28.19
CA SER A 518 4.37 17.56 -27.35
C SER A 518 4.76 17.52 -25.87
N LEU A 519 5.39 16.44 -25.43
CA LEU A 519 5.88 16.25 -24.06
C LEU A 519 7.25 16.89 -23.83
N GLY A 520 8.03 17.15 -24.89
CA GLY A 520 9.33 17.81 -24.81
C GLY A 520 10.45 16.89 -24.32
N TRP A 521 10.54 15.69 -24.87
CA TRP A 521 11.61 14.74 -24.55
C TRP A 521 12.98 15.24 -25.03
N VAL A 522 14.02 15.07 -24.23
CA VAL A 522 15.38 15.55 -24.49
C VAL A 522 16.36 14.42 -24.25
N ASP A 523 17.38 14.30 -25.11
CA ASP A 523 18.53 13.43 -24.87
C ASP A 523 19.47 14.05 -23.84
N LEU A 524 19.67 13.38 -22.72
CA LEU A 524 20.74 13.70 -21.78
C LEU A 524 21.95 12.81 -22.07
N THR A 525 23.15 13.41 -22.11
CA THR A 525 24.40 12.69 -22.37
C THR A 525 25.51 13.18 -21.45
N PHE A 526 26.22 12.23 -20.85
CA PHE A 526 27.31 12.46 -19.91
C PHE A 526 28.56 11.65 -20.30
N ASP A 527 29.74 12.28 -20.19
CA ASP A 527 31.02 11.63 -20.48
C ASP A 527 31.47 10.76 -19.29
N MET A 528 31.69 9.47 -19.55
CA MET A 528 32.13 8.49 -18.54
C MET A 528 33.61 8.14 -18.68
N SER A 529 34.35 8.80 -19.59
CA SER A 529 35.74 8.47 -19.90
C SER A 529 36.70 8.61 -18.71
N ALA A 530 36.39 9.51 -17.75
CA ALA A 530 37.16 9.67 -16.52
C ALA A 530 37.14 8.43 -15.60
N TYR A 531 36.17 7.53 -15.82
CA TYR A 531 35.94 6.33 -15.02
C TYR A 531 36.35 5.04 -15.75
N ALA A 532 37.03 5.14 -16.90
CA ALA A 532 37.46 3.98 -17.68
C ALA A 532 38.21 2.94 -16.83
N GLY A 533 37.76 1.69 -16.87
CA GLY A 533 38.33 0.56 -16.13
C GLY A 533 37.93 0.48 -14.66
N GLN A 534 36.99 1.32 -14.19
CA GLN A 534 36.49 1.33 -12.82
C GLN A 534 35.09 0.72 -12.72
N SER A 535 34.80 0.12 -11.57
CA SER A 535 33.43 -0.13 -11.12
C SER A 535 32.92 1.15 -10.45
N VAL A 536 31.78 1.65 -10.91
CA VAL A 536 31.19 2.90 -10.42
C VAL A 536 29.74 2.71 -10.03
N SER A 537 29.28 3.51 -9.07
CA SER A 537 27.87 3.68 -8.75
C SER A 537 27.36 4.95 -9.42
N ILE A 538 26.30 4.82 -10.20
CA ILE A 538 25.66 5.91 -10.95
C ILE A 538 24.33 6.20 -10.27
N GLU A 539 24.07 7.48 -10.00
CA GLU A 539 22.84 7.96 -9.35
C GLU A 539 22.26 9.11 -10.17
N VAL A 540 20.93 9.08 -10.40
CA VAL A 540 20.18 10.29 -10.76
C VAL A 540 19.40 10.72 -9.54
N ARG A 541 19.64 11.95 -9.09
CA ARG A 541 19.02 12.54 -7.90
C ARG A 541 18.11 13.68 -8.31
N TYR A 542 16.91 13.74 -7.76
CA TYR A 542 15.98 14.84 -7.85
C TYR A 542 15.74 15.43 -6.46
N VAL A 543 15.92 16.75 -6.32
CA VAL A 543 15.76 17.47 -5.06
C VAL A 543 14.81 18.65 -5.25
N THR A 544 13.86 18.79 -4.34
CA THR A 544 12.90 19.91 -4.33
C THR A 544 12.99 20.74 -3.06
N ASP A 545 12.60 22.00 -3.18
CA ASP A 545 12.48 22.92 -2.06
C ASP A 545 11.04 22.89 -1.46
N PRO A 546 10.67 23.82 -0.56
CA PRO A 546 9.31 23.90 0.00
C PRO A 546 8.23 24.41 -0.96
N ALA A 547 8.60 25.00 -2.10
CA ALA A 547 7.65 25.60 -3.02
C ALA A 547 7.11 24.58 -4.03
N VAL A 548 6.03 24.97 -4.73
CA VAL A 548 5.38 24.09 -5.72
C VAL A 548 6.20 24.08 -7.02
N GLY A 549 6.84 22.95 -7.29
CA GLY A 549 7.41 22.60 -8.58
C GLY A 549 6.38 21.98 -9.52
N GLY A 550 6.69 21.87 -10.81
CA GLY A 550 5.85 21.13 -11.77
C GLY A 550 5.84 19.63 -11.53
N TYR A 551 5.58 18.83 -12.56
CA TYR A 551 5.42 17.37 -12.40
C TYR A 551 6.74 16.62 -12.12
N GLY A 552 7.87 17.26 -11.84
CA GLY A 552 9.13 16.56 -11.57
C GLY A 552 9.92 16.16 -12.82
N LEU A 553 10.75 15.11 -12.68
CA LEU A 553 11.64 14.54 -13.70
C LEU A 553 11.22 13.13 -14.08
N VAL A 554 11.15 12.86 -15.38
CA VAL A 554 10.84 11.56 -15.96
C VAL A 554 11.98 11.13 -16.87
N ILE A 555 12.41 9.88 -16.75
CA ILE A 555 13.56 9.29 -17.43
C ILE A 555 13.17 7.96 -18.06
N ASP A 556 13.69 7.71 -19.25
CA ASP A 556 13.51 6.47 -20.02
C ASP A 556 14.79 6.16 -20.81
N ASP A 557 14.89 4.95 -21.37
CA ASP A 557 15.99 4.48 -22.22
C ASP A 557 17.41 4.80 -21.68
N ILE A 558 17.69 4.43 -20.43
CA ILE A 558 19.02 4.63 -19.82
C ILE A 558 20.02 3.67 -20.45
N ALA A 559 21.11 4.18 -21.03
CA ALA A 559 22.11 3.35 -21.68
C ALA A 559 23.55 3.79 -21.39
N LEU A 560 24.45 2.82 -21.20
CA LEU A 560 25.90 3.05 -21.28
C LEU A 560 26.44 2.49 -22.59
N ASN A 561 27.09 3.35 -23.36
CA ASN A 561 27.59 3.02 -24.69
C ASN A 561 29.11 3.16 -24.77
N ASN A 562 29.77 2.23 -25.49
CA ASN A 562 31.17 2.34 -25.90
C ASN A 562 31.36 1.76 -27.31
N GLY A 563 30.68 2.36 -28.29
CA GLY A 563 30.56 1.87 -29.67
C GLY A 563 29.38 0.91 -29.88
N SER A 564 28.93 0.26 -28.80
CA SER A 564 27.64 -0.42 -28.65
C SER A 564 27.20 -0.31 -27.19
N ASP A 565 25.91 -0.47 -26.93
CA ASP A 565 25.38 -0.46 -25.58
C ASP A 565 25.89 -1.70 -24.83
N PHE A 566 26.47 -1.48 -23.64
CA PHE A 566 26.88 -2.54 -22.71
C PHE A 566 26.03 -2.54 -21.43
N PHE A 567 25.16 -1.55 -21.30
CA PHE A 567 24.06 -1.47 -20.33
C PHE A 567 22.90 -0.75 -21.03
N ASN A 568 21.68 -1.25 -20.87
CA ASN A 568 20.46 -0.62 -21.37
C ASN A 568 19.30 -0.98 -20.43
N ASP A 569 18.55 0.03 -20.00
CA ASP A 569 17.36 -0.08 -19.17
C ASP A 569 16.31 0.95 -19.60
N GLY A 570 15.24 0.47 -20.26
CA GLY A 570 14.04 1.25 -20.60
C GLY A 570 12.90 1.02 -19.61
N ALA A 571 13.18 0.73 -18.34
CA ALA A 571 12.22 0.44 -17.28
C ALA A 571 11.31 -0.79 -17.48
N GLU A 572 11.47 -1.57 -18.56
CA GLU A 572 10.60 -2.71 -18.85
C GLU A 572 10.75 -3.89 -17.87
N THR A 573 11.88 -3.98 -17.17
CA THR A 573 12.13 -5.03 -16.18
C THR A 573 12.03 -4.45 -14.77
N GLU A 574 11.14 -4.98 -13.95
CA GLU A 574 11.02 -4.57 -12.55
C GLU A 574 12.30 -4.92 -11.75
N GLY A 575 12.72 -4.01 -10.88
CA GLY A 575 13.87 -4.21 -9.98
C GLY A 575 15.26 -4.14 -10.65
N SER A 576 15.33 -3.68 -11.90
CA SER A 576 16.60 -3.52 -12.63
C SER A 576 17.50 -2.40 -12.09
N LEU A 577 16.88 -1.34 -11.54
CA LEU A 577 17.55 -0.24 -10.85
C LEU A 577 17.10 -0.19 -9.38
N ASN A 578 17.96 0.38 -8.53
CA ASN A 578 17.60 0.69 -7.14
C ASN A 578 16.89 2.04 -7.08
N LEU A 579 15.60 2.01 -6.76
CA LEU A 579 14.75 3.20 -6.63
C LEU A 579 14.58 3.56 -5.15
N ALA A 580 14.93 4.79 -4.80
CA ALA A 580 14.69 5.40 -3.50
C ALA A 580 13.89 6.69 -3.69
N GLY A 581 12.56 6.57 -3.73
CA GLY A 581 11.63 7.68 -3.99
C GLY A 581 11.30 7.90 -5.48
N PHE A 582 12.15 7.44 -6.41
CA PHE A 582 11.70 7.29 -7.80
C PHE A 582 10.69 6.14 -7.92
N LEU A 583 9.77 6.27 -8.86
CA LEU A 583 8.70 5.35 -9.19
C LEU A 583 8.93 4.76 -10.57
N ARG A 584 8.51 3.50 -10.77
CA ARG A 584 8.40 2.87 -12.08
C ARG A 584 6.93 2.92 -12.49
N VAL A 585 6.60 3.72 -13.50
CA VAL A 585 5.20 4.05 -13.86
C VAL A 585 4.94 3.78 -15.34
N SER A 586 3.69 3.57 -15.72
CA SER A 586 3.28 3.45 -17.13
C SER A 586 2.83 4.81 -17.67
N ASP A 587 1.84 4.81 -18.56
CA ASP A 587 0.94 5.93 -18.84
C ASP A 587 -0.06 6.24 -17.69
N LYS A 588 0.14 5.64 -16.51
CA LYS A 588 -0.60 5.91 -15.28
C LYS A 588 0.36 5.96 -14.10
N THR A 589 -0.04 6.69 -13.07
CA THR A 589 0.63 6.74 -11.77
C THR A 589 -0.39 6.61 -10.65
N ASP A 590 0.09 6.27 -9.46
CA ASP A 590 -0.72 6.35 -8.25
C ASP A 590 -1.13 7.82 -8.01
N GLY A 591 -2.41 8.03 -7.72
CA GLY A 591 -2.95 9.29 -7.24
C GLY A 591 -2.60 9.54 -5.77
N LYS A 592 -3.26 10.53 -5.18
CA LYS A 592 -3.10 10.83 -3.74
C LYS A 592 -3.86 9.82 -2.89
N ALA A 593 -3.46 9.67 -1.63
CA ALA A 593 -4.03 8.67 -0.75
C ALA A 593 -5.49 9.01 -0.37
N GLN A 594 -6.29 7.96 -0.16
CA GLN A 594 -7.68 8.05 0.27
C GLN A 594 -7.85 7.12 1.46
N HIS A 595 -8.63 7.53 2.45
CA HIS A 595 -8.82 6.76 3.68
C HIS A 595 -10.23 6.94 4.23
N TYR A 596 -10.72 5.93 4.94
CA TYR A 596 -11.88 6.08 5.81
C TYR A 596 -11.45 6.18 7.27
N TRP A 597 -12.16 6.98 8.06
CA TRP A 597 -12.13 6.89 9.52
C TRP A 597 -13.44 6.40 10.08
N VAL A 598 -13.36 5.56 11.10
CA VAL A 598 -14.51 5.05 11.85
C VAL A 598 -14.36 5.50 13.30
N GLN A 599 -15.34 6.26 13.78
CA GLN A 599 -15.31 6.84 15.12
C GLN A 599 -16.69 6.79 15.77
N LEU A 600 -16.77 6.30 17.01
CA LEU A 600 -18.01 6.34 17.79
C LEU A 600 -18.19 7.73 18.42
N ARG A 601 -19.26 8.43 18.05
CA ARG A 601 -19.63 9.73 18.62
C ARG A 601 -20.80 9.56 19.56
N SER A 602 -20.73 10.24 20.69
CA SER A 602 -21.76 10.20 21.73
C SER A 602 -22.29 11.60 22.01
N GLU A 603 -22.89 11.79 23.17
CA GLU A 603 -23.34 13.09 23.67
C GLU A 603 -22.73 13.39 25.05
N ALA A 604 -21.57 12.79 25.33
CA ALA A 604 -20.87 12.94 26.60
C ALA A 604 -19.60 13.78 26.42
N GLY A 605 -19.11 14.35 27.52
CA GLY A 605 -17.90 15.15 27.52
C GLY A 605 -17.97 16.31 26.53
N GLN A 606 -16.99 16.38 25.62
CA GLN A 606 -16.89 17.44 24.62
C GLN A 606 -18.00 17.39 23.58
N ASP A 607 -18.55 16.20 23.31
CA ASP A 607 -19.65 16.03 22.37
C ASP A 607 -21.02 16.34 23.02
N GLU A 608 -21.08 16.84 24.26
CA GLU A 608 -22.34 17.27 24.85
C GLU A 608 -23.04 18.37 24.04
N GLY A 609 -22.27 19.19 23.30
CA GLY A 609 -22.81 20.17 22.36
C GLY A 609 -23.76 19.57 21.31
N LEU A 610 -23.57 18.31 20.92
CA LEU A 610 -24.40 17.61 19.93
C LEU A 610 -25.84 17.36 20.42
N LYS A 611 -26.09 17.38 21.74
CA LYS A 611 -27.46 17.23 22.29
C LYS A 611 -28.41 18.28 21.76
N LYS A 612 -27.92 19.52 21.66
CA LYS A 612 -28.74 20.70 21.32
C LYS A 612 -28.87 20.90 19.82
N THR A 613 -27.88 20.45 19.05
CA THR A 613 -27.90 20.49 17.59
C THR A 613 -28.70 19.34 16.97
N VAL A 614 -29.29 18.46 17.80
CA VAL A 614 -30.07 17.26 17.43
C VAL A 614 -29.33 16.20 16.60
N TYR A 615 -28.00 16.26 16.54
CA TYR A 615 -27.16 15.25 15.89
C TYR A 615 -27.36 13.89 16.56
N THR A 616 -27.53 12.84 15.76
CA THR A 616 -27.77 11.47 16.23
C THR A 616 -26.44 10.81 16.60
N PRO A 617 -26.22 10.38 17.86
CA PRO A 617 -24.99 9.69 18.24
C PRO A 617 -24.93 8.28 17.64
N GLY A 618 -23.71 7.79 17.40
CA GLY A 618 -23.46 6.49 16.79
C GLY A 618 -22.08 6.41 16.14
N VAL A 619 -21.85 5.39 15.32
CA VAL A 619 -20.60 5.23 14.59
C VAL A 619 -20.62 6.12 13.35
N VAL A 620 -19.78 7.14 13.32
CA VAL A 620 -19.62 8.04 12.18
C VAL A 620 -18.50 7.51 11.28
N VAL A 621 -18.80 7.39 9.99
CA VAL A 621 -17.82 7.06 8.95
C VAL A 621 -17.42 8.35 8.25
N TRP A 622 -16.13 8.63 8.22
CA TRP A 622 -15.55 9.78 7.53
C TRP A 622 -14.78 9.28 6.31
N PHE A 623 -14.78 10.05 5.25
CA PHE A 623 -13.96 9.81 4.07
C PHE A 623 -13.01 10.99 3.86
N ALA A 624 -11.74 10.68 3.61
CA ALA A 624 -10.72 11.67 3.33
C ALA A 624 -10.04 11.38 1.99
N ASP A 625 -9.89 12.42 1.18
CA ASP A 625 -9.26 12.34 -0.14
C ASP A 625 -8.16 13.40 -0.26
N GLU A 626 -6.91 12.95 -0.20
CA GLU A 626 -5.74 13.84 -0.22
C GLU A 626 -5.46 14.45 -1.61
N SER A 627 -6.26 14.14 -2.63
CA SER A 627 -6.22 14.86 -3.90
C SER A 627 -6.80 16.27 -3.79
N TYR A 628 -7.56 16.54 -2.72
CA TYR A 628 -8.11 17.83 -2.38
C TYR A 628 -7.41 18.42 -1.15
N SER A 629 -7.31 19.75 -1.11
CA SER A 629 -6.73 20.51 0.01
C SER A 629 -7.76 21.34 0.77
N ASP A 630 -9.03 21.24 0.38
CA ASP A 630 -10.14 22.08 0.83
C ASP A 630 -11.47 21.35 0.61
N ASN A 631 -12.54 21.89 1.20
CA ASN A 631 -13.90 21.37 1.10
C ASN A 631 -14.81 22.34 0.33
N LYS A 632 -14.30 22.92 -0.75
CA LYS A 632 -15.06 23.84 -1.62
C LYS A 632 -16.08 23.10 -2.48
N VAL A 633 -17.16 22.67 -1.85
CA VAL A 633 -18.15 21.76 -2.44
C VAL A 633 -18.88 22.33 -3.66
N GLU A 634 -18.91 23.65 -3.87
CA GLU A 634 -19.41 24.24 -5.12
C GLU A 634 -18.42 24.12 -6.29
N GLU A 635 -17.11 24.16 -6.01
CA GLU A 635 -16.07 24.00 -7.04
C GLU A 635 -15.91 22.53 -7.45
N HIS A 636 -16.09 21.61 -6.50
CA HIS A 636 -15.98 20.17 -6.72
C HIS A 636 -17.05 19.36 -5.95
N PRO A 637 -18.34 19.43 -6.37
CA PRO A 637 -19.45 18.77 -5.68
C PRO A 637 -19.23 17.26 -5.50
N GLY A 638 -19.51 16.77 -4.30
CA GLY A 638 -19.31 15.37 -3.90
C GLY A 638 -17.86 15.02 -3.54
N HIS A 639 -16.94 15.97 -3.60
CA HIS A 639 -15.53 15.78 -3.29
C HIS A 639 -15.04 16.83 -2.27
N GLY A 640 -13.89 16.55 -1.66
CA GLY A 640 -13.29 17.39 -0.62
C GLY A 640 -12.18 16.63 0.11
N PHE A 641 -11.37 17.34 0.88
CA PHE A 641 -10.28 16.70 1.62
C PHE A 641 -10.79 15.83 2.78
N LEU A 642 -11.96 16.15 3.36
CA LEU A 642 -12.58 15.41 4.45
C LEU A 642 -14.10 15.62 4.48
N GLY A 643 -14.87 14.55 4.64
CA GLY A 643 -16.32 14.64 4.82
C GLY A 643 -16.89 13.46 5.61
N VAL A 644 -18.10 13.64 6.14
CA VAL A 644 -18.87 12.60 6.82
C VAL A 644 -19.76 11.89 5.81
N VAL A 645 -19.75 10.56 5.83
CA VAL A 645 -20.63 9.71 5.03
C VAL A 645 -21.99 9.63 5.72
N ASP A 646 -23.05 10.01 5.00
CA ASP A 646 -24.40 10.02 5.55
C ASP A 646 -25.04 8.61 5.57
N ALA A 647 -25.36 8.12 6.77
CA ALA A 647 -26.05 6.84 6.95
C ALA A 647 -27.49 6.87 6.43
N ASP A 648 -28.17 8.02 6.41
CA ASP A 648 -29.47 8.18 5.80
C ASP A 648 -29.35 8.80 4.40
N GLN A 649 -29.43 7.95 3.38
CA GLN A 649 -29.36 8.39 1.98
C GLN A 649 -30.64 9.07 1.50
N ASN A 650 -31.64 9.28 2.37
CA ASN A 650 -32.87 9.99 2.02
C ASN A 650 -32.70 11.50 2.24
N PRO A 651 -32.84 12.34 1.21
CA PRO A 651 -32.66 13.77 1.37
C PRO A 651 -33.65 14.40 2.37
N VAL A 652 -33.11 15.07 3.37
CA VAL A 652 -33.83 15.91 4.32
C VAL A 652 -34.37 17.13 3.58
N LYS A 653 -35.68 17.42 3.75
CA LYS A 653 -36.34 18.51 3.03
C LYS A 653 -37.08 19.46 3.94
N ARG A 654 -36.85 20.76 3.79
CA ARG A 654 -37.64 21.82 4.43
C ARG A 654 -38.49 22.56 3.40
N ASN A 655 -39.80 22.63 3.66
CA ASN A 655 -40.76 23.26 2.75
C ASN A 655 -40.68 22.77 1.29
N GLY A 656 -40.32 21.49 1.09
CA GLY A 656 -40.18 20.88 -0.23
C GLY A 656 -38.85 21.11 -0.94
N THR A 657 -37.89 21.81 -0.32
CA THR A 657 -36.52 22.03 -0.84
C THR A 657 -35.54 21.18 -0.04
N ILE A 658 -34.50 20.63 -0.69
CA ILE A 658 -33.43 19.91 0.00
C ILE A 658 -32.72 20.89 0.95
N ALA A 659 -32.47 20.45 2.17
CA ALA A 659 -31.84 21.26 3.21
C ALA A 659 -30.31 21.33 3.02
N SER A 660 -29.64 22.29 3.67
CA SER A 660 -28.17 22.41 3.66
C SER A 660 -27.48 21.17 4.23
N SER A 661 -26.19 21.00 3.93
CA SER A 661 -25.35 19.88 4.42
C SER A 661 -25.41 19.75 5.94
N THR A 662 -25.41 20.87 6.67
CA THR A 662 -25.55 20.92 8.14
C THR A 662 -26.80 20.19 8.65
N LEU A 663 -27.88 20.18 7.87
CA LEU A 663 -29.12 19.50 8.20
C LEU A 663 -29.19 18.08 7.61
N GLN A 664 -28.51 17.80 6.49
CA GLN A 664 -28.41 16.43 5.97
C GLN A 664 -27.64 15.56 6.96
N VAL A 665 -26.42 15.97 7.36
CA VAL A 665 -25.53 15.10 8.16
C VAL A 665 -25.88 14.98 9.66
N ILE A 666 -27.08 15.41 10.09
CA ILE A 666 -27.55 15.28 11.48
C ILE A 666 -27.66 13.81 11.88
N ASP A 667 -28.08 12.95 10.95
CA ASP A 667 -28.35 11.53 11.14
C ASP A 667 -27.35 10.61 10.42
N ALA A 668 -26.19 11.18 10.07
CA ALA A 668 -25.10 10.50 9.39
C ALA A 668 -24.46 9.33 10.18
N ALA A 669 -24.73 9.21 11.49
CA ALA A 669 -24.17 8.15 12.30
C ALA A 669 -24.87 6.80 12.06
N PHE A 670 -24.07 5.76 11.80
CA PHE A 670 -24.52 4.38 11.71
C PHE A 670 -24.77 3.80 13.11
N GLY A 671 -25.84 3.02 13.28
CA GLY A 671 -26.18 2.46 14.59
C GLY A 671 -27.36 1.49 14.60
N LEU A 672 -27.64 0.97 15.80
CA LEU A 672 -28.71 0.01 16.11
C LEU A 672 -29.97 0.67 16.70
N TYR A 673 -29.90 1.95 17.02
CA TYR A 673 -30.99 2.70 17.65
C TYR A 673 -31.59 3.72 16.69
N THR A 674 -32.90 3.93 16.80
CA THR A 674 -33.67 4.91 16.04
C THR A 674 -33.01 6.29 16.07
N GLN A 675 -32.89 6.92 14.89
CA GLN A 675 -32.34 8.27 14.75
C GLN A 675 -33.22 9.31 15.46
N LYS A 676 -32.64 10.46 15.80
CA LYS A 676 -33.37 11.56 16.41
C LYS A 676 -34.35 12.16 15.42
N ASN A 677 -35.54 12.53 15.92
CA ASN A 677 -36.54 13.21 15.11
C ASN A 677 -36.29 14.72 15.07
N TYR A 678 -36.17 15.28 13.87
CA TYR A 678 -36.04 16.72 13.64
C TYR A 678 -36.82 17.17 12.38
N SER A 679 -36.98 18.49 12.22
CA SER A 679 -37.83 19.04 11.18
C SER A 679 -37.23 18.87 9.79
N GLY A 680 -37.95 18.14 8.94
CA GLY A 680 -37.62 17.94 7.52
C GLY A 680 -37.19 16.51 7.20
N ASP A 681 -36.92 15.71 8.22
CA ASP A 681 -36.65 14.29 8.10
C ASP A 681 -37.89 13.45 8.49
N SER A 682 -38.10 12.36 7.77
CA SER A 682 -39.15 11.38 8.02
C SER A 682 -38.63 9.93 8.11
N HIS A 683 -37.32 9.72 7.99
CA HIS A 683 -36.70 8.40 7.81
C HIS A 683 -35.88 7.93 9.03
N LEU A 684 -36.50 7.94 10.20
CA LEU A 684 -35.83 7.68 11.50
C LEU A 684 -35.32 6.24 11.74
N SER A 685 -35.33 5.36 10.73
CA SER A 685 -34.96 3.96 10.92
C SER A 685 -33.44 3.83 11.06
N PRO A 686 -32.94 3.02 12.01
CA PRO A 686 -31.50 2.83 12.17
C PRO A 686 -30.87 2.20 10.92
N THR A 687 -29.77 2.78 10.45
CA THR A 687 -28.88 2.18 9.45
C THR A 687 -27.62 1.69 10.17
N ALA A 688 -27.42 0.38 10.25
CA ALA A 688 -26.28 -0.20 10.96
C ALA A 688 -25.04 -0.43 10.08
N LYS A 689 -25.21 -0.47 8.75
CA LYS A 689 -24.18 -0.89 7.81
C LYS A 689 -23.87 0.20 6.78
N PHE A 690 -22.61 0.61 6.72
CA PHE A 690 -22.00 1.27 5.57
C PHE A 690 -21.56 0.22 4.55
N ASP A 691 -21.80 0.48 3.26
CA ASP A 691 -21.42 -0.40 2.15
C ASP A 691 -21.03 0.45 0.94
N ASP A 692 -19.75 0.45 0.57
CA ASP A 692 -19.18 1.35 -0.46
C ASP A 692 -19.72 1.13 -1.89
N SER A 693 -20.60 0.14 -2.07
CA SER A 693 -21.36 -0.08 -3.31
C SER A 693 -22.65 0.73 -3.40
N LEU A 694 -23.10 1.35 -2.30
CA LEU A 694 -24.27 2.22 -2.25
C LEU A 694 -23.93 3.66 -2.65
N ASP A 695 -24.95 4.42 -3.06
CA ASP A 695 -24.79 5.81 -3.52
C ASP A 695 -24.94 6.80 -2.37
N TYR A 696 -23.80 7.29 -1.86
CA TYR A 696 -23.73 8.34 -0.84
C TYR A 696 -23.53 9.75 -1.42
N SER A 697 -23.60 9.89 -2.75
CA SER A 697 -23.29 11.17 -3.41
C SER A 697 -24.41 12.20 -3.37
N LEU A 698 -25.61 11.80 -2.93
CA LEU A 698 -26.84 12.61 -2.99
C LEU A 698 -26.98 13.34 -4.34
N PRO A 699 -27.27 12.63 -5.44
CA PRO A 699 -27.20 13.20 -6.80
C PRO A 699 -28.02 14.47 -7.03
N GLU A 700 -29.08 14.70 -6.26
CA GLU A 700 -29.91 15.92 -6.34
C GLU A 700 -29.30 17.16 -5.68
N GLN A 701 -28.33 17.00 -4.77
CA GLN A 701 -27.53 18.07 -4.15
C GLN A 701 -26.15 17.51 -3.77
N PRO A 702 -25.26 17.28 -4.77
CA PRO A 702 -23.99 16.59 -4.56
C PRO A 702 -23.04 17.31 -3.60
N GLU A 703 -23.23 18.60 -3.38
CA GLU A 703 -22.48 19.40 -2.40
C GLU A 703 -22.66 18.91 -0.95
N SER A 704 -23.75 18.17 -0.68
CA SER A 704 -24.02 17.56 0.62
C SER A 704 -23.69 16.07 0.71
N GLY A 705 -23.34 15.44 -0.40
CA GLY A 705 -22.99 14.02 -0.46
C GLY A 705 -21.49 13.80 -0.67
N LEU A 706 -21.10 12.54 -0.76
CA LEU A 706 -19.73 12.12 -1.05
C LEU A 706 -19.70 11.08 -2.16
N VAL A 707 -18.86 11.31 -3.18
CA VAL A 707 -18.54 10.34 -4.22
C VAL A 707 -17.44 9.43 -3.69
N LEU A 708 -17.82 8.21 -3.31
CA LEU A 708 -16.95 7.25 -2.65
C LEU A 708 -16.35 6.25 -3.64
N PRO A 709 -15.09 5.80 -3.44
CA PRO A 709 -14.52 4.71 -4.22
C PRO A 709 -15.13 3.37 -3.79
N THR A 710 -15.47 2.53 -4.77
CA THR A 710 -16.02 1.19 -4.50
C THR A 710 -14.91 0.14 -4.57
N HIS A 711 -14.56 -0.42 -3.41
CA HIS A 711 -13.57 -1.49 -3.26
C HIS A 711 -14.14 -2.73 -2.55
N GLY A 712 -15.44 -2.76 -2.27
CA GLY A 712 -16.10 -3.82 -1.52
C GLY A 712 -15.87 -3.71 -0.01
N LEU A 713 -15.62 -2.50 0.49
CA LEU A 713 -15.58 -2.21 1.92
C LEU A 713 -16.99 -2.13 2.49
N SER A 714 -17.22 -2.82 3.60
CA SER A 714 -18.38 -2.56 4.45
C SER A 714 -18.01 -2.42 5.91
N ILE A 715 -18.74 -1.58 6.65
CA ILE A 715 -18.56 -1.36 8.08
C ILE A 715 -19.93 -1.51 8.73
N GLU A 716 -20.10 -2.52 9.59
CA GLU A 716 -21.38 -2.83 10.23
C GLU A 716 -21.29 -2.71 11.76
N VAL A 717 -22.21 -1.95 12.37
CA VAL A 717 -22.36 -1.88 13.82
C VAL A 717 -23.12 -3.12 14.30
N THR A 718 -22.43 -4.04 14.97
CA THR A 718 -23.01 -5.31 15.45
C THR A 718 -23.43 -5.27 16.92
N ALA A 719 -22.87 -4.33 17.70
CA ALA A 719 -23.28 -4.07 19.08
C ALA A 719 -23.10 -2.58 19.40
N GLN A 720 -23.95 -2.03 20.27
CA GLN A 720 -23.91 -0.63 20.68
C GLN A 720 -24.47 -0.51 22.09
N ALA A 721 -23.84 0.29 22.95
CA ALA A 721 -24.39 0.64 24.26
C ALA A 721 -25.49 1.69 24.12
N THR A 722 -26.52 1.63 24.95
CA THR A 722 -27.67 2.55 24.88
C THR A 722 -27.33 4.02 25.12
N ASP A 723 -26.19 4.29 25.77
CA ASP A 723 -25.64 5.63 26.00
C ASP A 723 -24.56 6.02 24.97
N ASN A 724 -24.28 5.16 24.00
CA ASN A 724 -23.25 5.33 22.97
C ASN A 724 -21.82 5.43 23.51
N SER A 725 -21.56 4.92 24.71
CA SER A 725 -20.20 4.88 25.29
C SER A 725 -19.29 3.83 24.63
N THR A 726 -19.88 2.77 24.07
CA THR A 726 -19.16 1.69 23.37
C THR A 726 -19.96 1.15 22.17
N ALA A 727 -19.26 0.65 21.16
CA ALA A 727 -19.83 -0.08 20.03
C ALA A 727 -18.87 -1.17 19.54
N THR A 728 -19.39 -2.22 18.90
CA THR A 728 -18.58 -3.20 18.17
C THR A 728 -18.87 -3.04 16.69
N VAL A 729 -17.84 -2.81 15.89
CA VAL A 729 -17.92 -2.71 14.43
C VAL A 729 -17.29 -3.91 13.76
N LYS A 730 -17.92 -4.41 12.70
CA LYS A 730 -17.41 -5.44 11.80
C LYS A 730 -16.99 -4.77 10.50
N ILE A 731 -15.69 -4.73 10.23
CA ILE A 731 -15.11 -4.18 9.00
C ILE A 731 -14.83 -5.35 8.07
N SER A 732 -15.41 -5.33 6.87
CA SER A 732 -15.30 -6.41 5.89
C SER A 732 -14.74 -5.93 4.57
N LYS A 733 -13.96 -6.80 3.94
CA LYS A 733 -13.55 -6.71 2.55
C LYS A 733 -14.27 -7.79 1.76
N ALA A 734 -15.07 -7.40 0.77
CA ALA A 734 -15.73 -8.33 -0.12
C ALA A 734 -14.67 -9.23 -0.79
N GLY A 735 -14.92 -10.54 -0.75
CA GLY A 735 -14.17 -11.48 -1.58
C GLY A 735 -14.50 -11.29 -3.05
N THR A 736 -13.64 -11.78 -3.94
CA THR A 736 -14.08 -12.12 -5.30
C THR A 736 -15.23 -13.13 -5.23
N GLU A 737 -16.03 -13.32 -6.28
CA GLU A 737 -17.12 -14.32 -6.27
C GLU A 737 -16.67 -15.68 -5.69
N LEU A 738 -17.42 -16.21 -4.71
CA LEU A 738 -17.16 -17.51 -4.11
C LEU A 738 -17.25 -18.58 -5.20
N LYS A 739 -16.18 -19.33 -5.37
CA LYS A 739 -16.08 -20.41 -6.36
C LYS A 739 -15.58 -21.69 -5.71
N ALA A 740 -16.50 -22.59 -5.41
CA ALA A 740 -16.21 -23.95 -5.00
C ALA A 740 -15.40 -24.66 -6.09
N ASN A 741 -14.36 -25.36 -5.70
CA ASN A 741 -13.58 -26.19 -6.62
C ASN A 741 -12.82 -27.24 -5.83
N PHE A 742 -12.57 -28.39 -6.43
CA PHE A 742 -11.81 -29.47 -5.82
C PHE A 742 -11.18 -30.38 -6.84
N ASP A 743 -10.08 -31.04 -6.51
CA ASP A 743 -9.54 -32.16 -7.30
C ASP A 743 -9.58 -33.46 -6.49
N PHE A 744 -9.30 -34.58 -7.15
CA PHE A 744 -9.30 -35.89 -6.50
C PHE A 744 -8.25 -36.83 -7.10
N ASP A 745 -7.78 -37.76 -6.27
CA ASP A 745 -6.90 -38.87 -6.65
C ASP A 745 -7.55 -40.20 -6.24
N ILE A 746 -7.49 -41.19 -7.14
CA ILE A 746 -8.14 -42.50 -6.97
C ILE A 746 -7.07 -43.54 -6.67
N ASP A 747 -7.26 -44.27 -5.57
CA ASP A 747 -6.55 -45.49 -5.22
C ASP A 747 -7.58 -46.60 -5.05
N TYR A 748 -7.86 -47.29 -6.17
CA TYR A 748 -8.94 -48.26 -6.31
C TYR A 748 -10.31 -47.75 -5.84
N GLN A 749 -10.78 -48.20 -4.67
CA GLN A 749 -12.06 -47.84 -4.07
C GLN A 749 -11.97 -46.58 -3.20
N GLN A 750 -10.76 -46.18 -2.80
CA GLN A 750 -10.53 -45.01 -1.98
C GLN A 750 -10.24 -43.79 -2.85
N VAL A 751 -10.90 -42.67 -2.56
CA VAL A 751 -10.71 -41.41 -3.25
C VAL A 751 -10.33 -40.35 -2.23
N THR A 752 -9.22 -39.66 -2.50
CA THR A 752 -8.75 -38.54 -1.69
C THR A 752 -9.11 -37.24 -2.39
N PHE A 753 -9.84 -36.35 -1.71
CA PHE A 753 -10.25 -35.06 -2.26
C PHE A 753 -9.33 -33.94 -1.76
N THR A 754 -9.04 -32.98 -2.65
CA THR A 754 -8.30 -31.76 -2.33
C THR A 754 -9.19 -30.57 -2.62
N ASN A 755 -9.46 -29.74 -1.61
CA ASN A 755 -10.21 -28.50 -1.77
C ASN A 755 -9.33 -27.42 -2.44
N ASN A 756 -9.88 -26.79 -3.49
CA ASN A 756 -9.26 -25.69 -4.25
C ASN A 756 -10.22 -24.49 -4.35
N THR A 757 -11.16 -24.36 -3.41
CA THR A 757 -12.13 -23.25 -3.36
C THR A 757 -11.42 -21.91 -3.24
N SER A 758 -11.97 -20.89 -3.88
CA SER A 758 -11.42 -19.53 -3.90
C SER A 758 -12.53 -18.48 -3.88
N GLY A 759 -12.23 -17.26 -3.42
CA GLY A 759 -13.20 -16.16 -3.35
C GLY A 759 -14.13 -16.24 -2.13
N GLY A 760 -15.06 -15.31 -2.00
CA GLY A 760 -15.91 -15.16 -0.81
C GLY A 760 -15.12 -14.75 0.44
N ASP A 761 -15.79 -14.83 1.58
CA ASP A 761 -15.17 -14.74 2.91
C ASP A 761 -14.48 -16.07 3.24
N ASN A 762 -13.17 -16.05 3.54
CA ASN A 762 -12.37 -17.27 3.70
C ASN A 762 -12.73 -18.14 4.93
N ASN A 763 -13.75 -17.77 5.72
CA ASN A 763 -14.30 -18.62 6.78
C ASN A 763 -15.31 -19.63 6.23
N TYR A 764 -14.80 -20.63 5.51
CA TYR A 764 -15.64 -21.62 4.84
C TYR A 764 -16.19 -22.70 5.76
N THR A 765 -17.39 -23.17 5.42
CA THR A 765 -17.94 -24.45 5.87
C THR A 765 -18.21 -25.34 4.67
N TYR A 766 -17.96 -26.65 4.84
CA TYR A 766 -17.96 -27.62 3.74
C TYR A 766 -19.07 -28.65 3.90
N ALA A 767 -19.65 -29.07 2.78
CA ALA A 767 -20.55 -30.20 2.69
C ALA A 767 -20.24 -31.02 1.43
N TRP A 768 -19.71 -32.23 1.63
CA TRP A 768 -19.38 -33.18 0.57
C TRP A 768 -20.45 -34.25 0.44
N ASP A 769 -21.11 -34.30 -0.72
CA ASP A 769 -21.94 -35.42 -1.15
C ASP A 769 -21.14 -36.29 -2.13
N PHE A 770 -20.83 -37.52 -1.73
CA PHE A 770 -20.03 -38.44 -2.56
C PHE A 770 -20.84 -39.14 -3.67
N GLY A 771 -22.15 -38.92 -3.74
CA GLY A 771 -23.03 -39.41 -4.81
C GLY A 771 -23.45 -40.88 -4.68
N ASP A 772 -23.11 -41.56 -3.58
CA ASP A 772 -23.42 -42.97 -3.30
C ASP A 772 -24.46 -43.18 -2.18
N GLY A 773 -25.01 -42.08 -1.63
CA GLY A 773 -25.98 -42.10 -0.54
C GLY A 773 -25.35 -42.29 0.86
N SER A 774 -24.03 -42.17 0.98
CA SER A 774 -23.34 -42.07 2.27
C SER A 774 -23.67 -40.75 2.99
N VAL A 775 -23.23 -40.64 4.25
CA VAL A 775 -23.42 -39.42 5.04
C VAL A 775 -22.54 -38.29 4.50
N ILE A 776 -23.08 -37.07 4.46
CA ILE A 776 -22.34 -35.87 4.05
C ILE A 776 -21.13 -35.66 4.98
N SER A 777 -19.96 -35.41 4.40
CA SER A 777 -18.77 -35.02 5.16
C SER A 777 -18.66 -33.49 5.28
N THR A 778 -18.19 -33.02 6.43
CA THR A 778 -17.92 -31.59 6.71
C THR A 778 -16.42 -31.28 6.80
N ASP A 779 -15.56 -32.26 6.53
CA ASP A 779 -14.11 -32.06 6.53
C ASP A 779 -13.68 -31.21 5.32
N GLU A 780 -12.63 -30.41 5.46
CA GLU A 780 -12.10 -29.59 4.37
C GLU A 780 -11.57 -30.42 3.20
N ALA A 781 -10.87 -31.52 3.50
CA ALA A 781 -10.27 -32.42 2.51
C ALA A 781 -10.50 -33.89 2.93
N PRO A 782 -11.68 -34.47 2.65
CA PRO A 782 -12.02 -35.82 3.09
C PRO A 782 -11.36 -36.90 2.23
N THR A 783 -11.30 -38.11 2.78
CA THR A 783 -11.11 -39.35 2.02
C THR A 783 -12.39 -40.17 2.08
N HIS A 784 -12.84 -40.72 0.95
CA HIS A 784 -14.04 -41.57 0.87
C HIS A 784 -13.71 -42.93 0.28
N THR A 785 -14.45 -43.97 0.64
CA THR A 785 -14.29 -45.32 0.08
C THR A 785 -15.61 -45.83 -0.49
N TYR A 786 -15.64 -46.10 -1.79
CA TYR A 786 -16.81 -46.57 -2.51
C TYR A 786 -16.93 -48.09 -2.47
N ALA A 787 -18.08 -48.59 -2.04
CA ALA A 787 -18.31 -50.03 -1.87
C ALA A 787 -18.55 -50.79 -3.19
N GLN A 788 -18.88 -50.09 -4.27
CA GLN A 788 -19.17 -50.68 -5.58
C GLN A 788 -18.46 -49.88 -6.69
N SER A 789 -18.20 -50.55 -7.81
CA SER A 789 -17.78 -49.88 -9.03
C SER A 789 -18.94 -49.09 -9.63
N GLY A 790 -18.64 -48.00 -10.31
CA GLY A 790 -19.63 -47.10 -10.87
C GLY A 790 -19.10 -45.69 -11.09
N VAL A 791 -19.97 -44.85 -11.67
CA VAL A 791 -19.71 -43.42 -11.82
C VAL A 791 -20.57 -42.68 -10.81
N TYR A 792 -19.90 -41.93 -9.94
CA TYR A 792 -20.50 -41.15 -8.87
C TYR A 792 -20.33 -39.65 -9.17
N THR A 793 -21.39 -38.87 -8.99
CA THR A 793 -21.29 -37.41 -9.04
C THR A 793 -20.99 -36.91 -7.65
N VAL A 794 -19.76 -36.46 -7.43
CA VAL A 794 -19.34 -35.86 -6.16
C VAL A 794 -19.62 -34.37 -6.22
N THR A 795 -20.28 -33.85 -5.20
CA THR A 795 -20.60 -32.42 -5.07
C THR A 795 -19.96 -31.87 -3.81
N LEU A 796 -19.13 -30.84 -3.97
CA LEU A 796 -18.68 -29.97 -2.90
C LEU A 796 -19.60 -28.77 -2.85
N THR A 797 -20.28 -28.54 -1.73
CA THR A 797 -20.96 -27.27 -1.43
C THR A 797 -20.15 -26.52 -0.39
N VAL A 798 -19.81 -25.27 -0.69
CA VAL A 798 -19.11 -24.37 0.25
C VAL A 798 -20.02 -23.22 0.62
N THR A 799 -20.10 -22.92 1.91
CA THR A 799 -20.72 -21.69 2.41
C THR A 799 -19.66 -20.84 3.07
N ASP A 800 -19.54 -19.58 2.63
CA ASP A 800 -18.57 -18.63 3.18
C ASP A 800 -19.07 -17.95 4.48
N GLY A 801 -18.21 -17.13 5.10
CA GLY A 801 -18.53 -16.42 6.34
C GLY A 801 -19.68 -15.40 6.24
N GLU A 802 -20.04 -14.98 5.03
CA GLU A 802 -21.16 -14.07 4.73
C GLU A 802 -22.41 -14.84 4.24
N ALA A 803 -22.43 -16.15 4.41
CA ALA A 803 -23.51 -17.05 4.01
C ALA A 803 -23.77 -17.10 2.49
N VAL A 804 -22.80 -16.70 1.67
CA VAL A 804 -22.80 -16.97 0.23
C VAL A 804 -22.50 -18.44 0.02
N VAL A 805 -23.24 -19.08 -0.89
CA VAL A 805 -23.13 -20.52 -1.16
C VAL A 805 -22.75 -20.72 -2.62
N ASP A 806 -21.74 -21.55 -2.86
CA ASP A 806 -21.40 -22.07 -4.19
C ASP A 806 -21.19 -23.58 -4.14
N SER A 807 -21.34 -24.23 -5.29
CA SER A 807 -21.17 -25.68 -5.39
C SER A 807 -20.52 -26.08 -6.70
N GLU A 808 -19.60 -27.05 -6.63
CA GLU A 808 -18.98 -27.68 -7.79
C GLU A 808 -19.24 -29.18 -7.77
N SER A 809 -19.47 -29.77 -8.94
CA SER A 809 -19.68 -31.20 -9.09
C SER A 809 -18.70 -31.81 -10.11
N LYS A 810 -18.00 -32.88 -9.71
CA LYS A 810 -17.13 -33.66 -10.62
C LYS A 810 -17.53 -35.14 -10.61
N SER A 811 -17.38 -35.79 -11.76
CA SER A 811 -17.61 -37.23 -11.88
C SER A 811 -16.39 -38.04 -11.43
N VAL A 812 -16.58 -38.94 -10.48
CA VAL A 812 -15.59 -39.90 -9.99
C VAL A 812 -15.98 -41.28 -10.49
N SER A 813 -15.06 -41.96 -11.19
CA SER A 813 -15.30 -43.29 -11.77
C SER A 813 -14.49 -44.34 -11.02
N ILE A 814 -15.17 -45.23 -10.30
CA ILE A 814 -14.57 -46.37 -9.60
C ILE A 814 -14.66 -47.58 -10.52
N ALA A 815 -13.50 -48.08 -10.97
CA ALA A 815 -13.45 -49.21 -11.88
C ALA A 815 -13.79 -50.54 -11.17
N ASP A 816 -14.17 -51.53 -11.96
CA ASP A 816 -14.29 -52.91 -11.48
C ASP A 816 -12.94 -53.43 -10.95
N GLU A 817 -12.99 -54.46 -10.11
CA GLU A 817 -11.80 -55.14 -9.59
C GLU A 817 -10.93 -55.67 -10.74
N LEU A 818 -9.64 -55.36 -10.69
CA LEU A 818 -8.64 -55.78 -11.67
C LEU A 818 -8.40 -57.29 -11.60
N SER A 819 -8.56 -57.96 -12.74
CA SER A 819 -8.25 -59.37 -12.92
C SER A 819 -7.41 -59.57 -14.19
N ALA A 820 -6.54 -60.56 -14.16
CA ALA A 820 -5.67 -60.91 -15.29
C ALA A 820 -5.60 -62.42 -15.46
N GLU A 821 -5.38 -62.88 -16.69
CA GLU A 821 -5.12 -64.28 -17.01
C GLU A 821 -3.88 -64.40 -17.90
N ILE A 822 -2.96 -65.30 -17.53
CA ILE A 822 -1.80 -65.62 -18.37
C ILE A 822 -2.21 -66.62 -19.47
N VAL A 823 -2.05 -66.21 -20.72
CA VAL A 823 -2.15 -67.06 -21.90
C VAL A 823 -0.74 -67.43 -22.35
N THR A 824 -0.50 -68.72 -22.61
CA THR A 824 0.83 -69.25 -22.94
C THR A 824 0.75 -70.17 -24.15
N SER A 825 1.79 -70.12 -24.99
CA SER A 825 2.06 -71.12 -26.03
C SER A 825 3.52 -71.55 -25.89
N VAL A 826 3.79 -72.86 -25.86
CA VAL A 826 5.15 -73.41 -25.70
C VAL A 826 5.53 -74.20 -26.94
N ASP A 827 6.65 -73.83 -27.58
CA ASP A 827 7.25 -74.55 -28.69
C ASP A 827 8.71 -74.90 -28.33
N GLY A 828 8.90 -76.13 -27.84
CA GLY A 828 10.20 -76.61 -27.35
C GLY A 828 10.74 -75.74 -26.20
N ALA A 829 11.78 -74.97 -26.48
CA ALA A 829 12.44 -74.08 -25.53
C ALA A 829 11.78 -72.69 -25.44
N VAL A 830 10.96 -72.32 -26.42
CA VAL A 830 10.40 -70.97 -26.55
C VAL A 830 8.99 -70.93 -25.95
N LEU A 831 8.78 -70.00 -25.03
CA LEU A 831 7.50 -69.63 -24.45
C LEU A 831 7.06 -68.29 -25.02
N SER A 832 5.89 -68.26 -25.66
CA SER A 832 5.18 -67.00 -25.94
C SER A 832 4.14 -66.77 -24.86
N VAL A 833 4.13 -65.56 -24.29
CA VAL A 833 3.15 -65.13 -23.28
C VAL A 833 2.29 -63.98 -23.81
N SER A 834 1.03 -63.99 -23.42
CA SER A 834 0.12 -62.84 -23.55
C SER A 834 -0.79 -62.79 -22.34
N THR A 835 -1.48 -61.67 -22.15
CA THR A 835 -2.41 -61.49 -21.02
C THR A 835 -3.79 -61.07 -21.49
N ASN A 836 -4.82 -61.57 -20.80
CA ASN A 836 -6.18 -61.04 -20.86
C ASN A 836 -6.44 -60.30 -19.55
N VAL A 837 -6.65 -58.98 -19.64
CA VAL A 837 -6.96 -58.13 -18.47
C VAL A 837 -8.42 -57.70 -18.52
N VAL A 838 -9.13 -57.80 -17.39
CA VAL A 838 -10.50 -57.34 -17.20
C VAL A 838 -10.58 -56.55 -15.90
N GLY A 839 -11.32 -55.43 -15.89
CA GLY A 839 -11.38 -54.54 -14.74
C GLY A 839 -10.17 -53.61 -14.63
N GLY A 840 -10.09 -52.85 -13.54
CA GLY A 840 -9.15 -51.74 -13.38
C GLY A 840 -9.38 -50.59 -14.34
N SER A 841 -8.84 -49.42 -14.00
CA SER A 841 -8.88 -48.28 -14.92
C SER A 841 -7.89 -48.47 -16.09
N PRO A 842 -8.26 -48.13 -17.35
CA PRO A 842 -7.43 -48.38 -18.52
C PRO A 842 -6.07 -47.67 -18.48
N SER A 843 -5.08 -48.29 -19.13
CA SER A 843 -3.63 -48.03 -19.04
C SER A 843 -2.99 -48.90 -17.98
N TYR A 844 -2.41 -50.00 -18.44
CA TYR A 844 -1.83 -51.02 -17.60
C TYR A 844 -0.32 -51.05 -17.77
N THR A 845 0.37 -51.41 -16.69
CA THR A 845 1.78 -51.79 -16.72
C THR A 845 1.89 -53.28 -16.39
N TYR A 846 2.83 -53.95 -17.05
CA TYR A 846 2.99 -55.40 -17.00
C TYR A 846 4.42 -55.73 -16.61
N SER A 847 4.58 -56.63 -15.65
CA SER A 847 5.87 -57.17 -15.23
C SER A 847 5.81 -58.69 -15.19
N TRP A 848 6.59 -59.34 -16.04
CA TRP A 848 6.73 -60.79 -16.14
C TRP A 848 7.98 -61.27 -15.41
N ASP A 849 7.87 -62.39 -14.71
CA ASP A 849 8.98 -63.21 -14.21
C ASP A 849 8.80 -64.62 -14.77
N PHE A 850 9.80 -65.13 -15.50
CA PHE A 850 9.71 -66.43 -16.16
C PHE A 850 10.12 -67.61 -15.26
N GLY A 851 10.48 -67.37 -13.99
CA GLY A 851 10.81 -68.41 -13.02
C GLY A 851 12.21 -69.00 -13.16
N ASP A 852 13.04 -68.49 -14.08
CA ASP A 852 14.46 -68.81 -14.24
C ASP A 852 15.40 -67.64 -13.86
N GLY A 853 14.83 -66.59 -13.26
CA GLY A 853 15.53 -65.36 -12.87
C GLY A 853 15.54 -64.28 -13.96
N THR A 854 14.88 -64.50 -15.10
CA THR A 854 14.69 -63.48 -16.13
C THR A 854 13.31 -62.82 -16.04
N THR A 855 13.25 -61.55 -16.45
CA THR A 855 12.02 -60.74 -16.42
C THR A 855 11.77 -60.04 -17.74
N ALA A 856 10.52 -59.65 -17.99
CA ALA A 856 10.13 -58.84 -19.14
C ALA A 856 9.00 -57.86 -18.80
N SER A 857 8.76 -56.91 -19.70
CA SER A 857 7.67 -55.94 -19.63
C SER A 857 6.87 -55.95 -20.93
N GLY A 858 5.60 -55.57 -20.86
CA GLY A 858 4.69 -55.56 -22.00
C GLY A 858 3.54 -56.56 -21.83
N ASP A 859 2.45 -56.36 -22.57
CA ASP A 859 1.26 -57.23 -22.55
C ASP A 859 1.49 -58.58 -23.25
N THR A 860 2.50 -58.64 -24.10
CA THR A 860 2.96 -59.84 -24.81
C THR A 860 4.48 -59.96 -24.74
N GLY A 861 4.99 -61.18 -24.89
CA GLY A 861 6.43 -61.41 -24.89
C GLY A 861 6.80 -62.82 -25.32
N GLU A 862 8.09 -63.02 -25.61
CA GLU A 862 8.68 -64.33 -25.85
C GLU A 862 9.89 -64.52 -24.95
N HIS A 863 10.06 -65.72 -24.41
CA HIS A 863 11.20 -66.13 -23.61
C HIS A 863 11.72 -67.49 -24.06
N THR A 864 13.03 -67.71 -24.00
CA THR A 864 13.66 -68.98 -24.38
C THR A 864 14.40 -69.57 -23.20
N TYR A 865 13.95 -70.73 -22.72
CA TYR A 865 14.59 -71.44 -21.61
C TYR A 865 15.84 -72.19 -22.06
N ALA A 866 16.87 -72.19 -21.20
CA ALA A 866 18.13 -72.86 -21.47
C ALA A 866 18.12 -74.36 -21.15
N LEU A 867 17.23 -74.80 -20.25
CA LEU A 867 17.13 -76.17 -19.76
C LEU A 867 15.68 -76.67 -19.79
N THR A 868 15.52 -77.99 -19.87
CA THR A 868 14.25 -78.67 -19.70
C THR A 868 13.85 -78.64 -18.24
N SER A 869 12.75 -77.94 -17.91
CA SER A 869 12.21 -77.88 -16.54
C SER A 869 10.74 -77.46 -16.56
N GLU A 870 10.07 -77.66 -15.43
CA GLU A 870 8.88 -76.91 -15.07
C GLU A 870 9.28 -75.50 -14.62
N TYR A 871 8.64 -74.47 -15.18
CA TYR A 871 8.84 -73.07 -14.80
C TYR A 871 7.51 -72.46 -14.36
N THR A 872 7.54 -71.68 -13.27
CA THR A 872 6.39 -70.89 -12.80
C THR A 872 6.53 -69.47 -13.33
N VAL A 873 5.71 -69.12 -14.31
CA VAL A 873 5.65 -67.78 -14.88
C VAL A 873 4.72 -66.93 -14.02
N THR A 874 5.19 -65.76 -13.58
CA THR A 874 4.42 -64.79 -12.78
C THR A 874 4.20 -63.52 -13.60
N LEU A 875 2.99 -62.98 -13.55
CA LEU A 875 2.62 -61.69 -14.13
C LEU A 875 2.05 -60.79 -13.04
N LEU A 876 2.63 -59.60 -12.87
CA LEU A 876 2.05 -58.49 -12.13
C LEU A 876 1.47 -57.49 -13.13
N VAL A 877 0.17 -57.21 -13.01
CA VAL A 877 -0.52 -56.15 -13.74
C VAL A 877 -0.87 -55.03 -12.77
N THR A 878 -0.53 -53.78 -13.13
CA THR A 878 -0.95 -52.58 -12.38
C THR A 878 -1.75 -51.66 -13.30
N SER A 879 -2.96 -51.26 -12.92
CA SER A 879 -3.81 -50.32 -13.64
C SER A 879 -3.54 -48.86 -13.25
N SER A 880 -4.12 -47.90 -13.98
CA SER A 880 -3.87 -46.46 -13.75
C SER A 880 -4.46 -45.93 -12.44
N ASP A 881 -5.49 -46.59 -11.90
CA ASP A 881 -6.10 -46.37 -10.58
C ASP A 881 -5.40 -47.19 -9.48
N LYS A 882 -4.14 -47.60 -9.72
CA LYS A 882 -3.22 -48.23 -8.76
C LYS A 882 -3.65 -49.61 -8.26
N GLN A 883 -4.69 -50.24 -8.85
CA GLN A 883 -4.99 -51.64 -8.57
C GLN A 883 -3.85 -52.53 -9.05
N GLN A 884 -3.55 -53.56 -8.27
CA GLN A 884 -2.52 -54.56 -8.61
C GLN A 884 -3.11 -55.96 -8.53
N VAL A 885 -2.81 -56.77 -9.54
CA VAL A 885 -3.11 -58.21 -9.53
C VAL A 885 -1.88 -59.00 -9.94
N GLU A 886 -1.54 -60.00 -9.15
CA GLU A 886 -0.48 -60.95 -9.43
C GLU A 886 -1.10 -62.31 -9.76
N VAL A 887 -0.69 -62.89 -10.89
CA VAL A 887 -1.14 -64.22 -11.33
C VAL A 887 0.04 -65.08 -11.75
N THR A 888 -0.10 -66.39 -11.58
CA THR A 888 0.96 -67.36 -11.89
C THR A 888 0.45 -68.48 -12.79
N LYS A 889 1.34 -69.05 -13.62
CA LYS A 889 1.05 -70.19 -14.49
C LYS A 889 2.29 -71.05 -14.69
N THR A 890 2.15 -72.36 -14.48
CA THR A 890 3.23 -73.32 -14.73
C THR A 890 3.28 -73.72 -16.19
N VAL A 891 4.50 -73.79 -16.74
CA VAL A 891 4.78 -74.22 -18.11
C VAL A 891 5.91 -75.25 -18.10
N GLN A 892 5.88 -76.17 -19.06
CA GLN A 892 6.89 -77.21 -19.23
C GLN A 892 7.69 -76.91 -20.50
N ALA A 893 8.94 -76.46 -20.34
CA ALA A 893 9.82 -76.22 -21.48
C ALA A 893 10.68 -77.46 -21.74
N VAL A 894 10.81 -77.84 -23.01
CA VAL A 894 11.62 -79.00 -23.42
C VAL A 894 12.71 -78.51 -24.37
N VAL A 895 13.95 -78.52 -23.88
CA VAL A 895 15.11 -78.04 -24.61
C VAL A 895 15.87 -79.25 -25.16
N ALA A 896 15.97 -79.33 -26.49
CA ALA A 896 16.69 -80.42 -27.14
C ALA A 896 18.17 -80.42 -26.71
N MET A 897 18.68 -81.60 -26.31
CA MET A 897 20.10 -81.75 -26.01
C MET A 897 20.96 -81.65 -27.27
N SER A 898 22.10 -81.00 -27.13
CA SER A 898 23.19 -81.02 -28.12
C SER A 898 24.51 -81.31 -27.41
N ALA A 899 25.37 -82.12 -28.02
CA ALA A 899 26.64 -82.54 -27.46
C ALA A 899 27.76 -82.45 -28.51
N ALA A 900 29.00 -82.27 -28.08
CA ALA A 900 30.18 -82.40 -28.94
C ALA A 900 31.36 -83.03 -28.20
N ILE A 901 32.17 -83.79 -28.93
CA ILE A 901 33.39 -84.42 -28.42
C ILE A 901 34.62 -83.55 -28.72
N ASN A 902 35.38 -83.24 -27.68
CA ASN A 902 36.67 -82.56 -27.73
C ASN A 902 37.79 -83.54 -27.32
N THR A 903 38.96 -83.39 -27.93
CA THR A 903 40.04 -84.40 -27.83
C THR A 903 41.41 -83.74 -27.82
N SER A 904 42.31 -84.21 -26.96
CA SER A 904 43.73 -83.89 -26.96
C SER A 904 44.54 -85.18 -27.01
N ILE A 905 45.33 -85.36 -28.06
CA ILE A 905 46.03 -86.61 -28.38
C ILE A 905 47.53 -86.44 -28.10
N ASP A 906 48.11 -87.33 -27.30
CA ASP A 906 49.55 -87.43 -27.06
C ASP A 906 50.04 -88.89 -27.22
N GLY A 907 50.62 -89.18 -28.38
CA GLY A 907 51.01 -90.55 -28.74
C GLY A 907 49.77 -91.46 -28.83
N LEU A 908 49.78 -92.54 -28.05
CA LEU A 908 48.65 -93.48 -27.94
C LEU A 908 47.62 -93.07 -26.88
N SER A 909 47.87 -92.03 -26.07
CA SER A 909 46.96 -91.56 -25.02
C SER A 909 46.13 -90.36 -25.51
N VAL A 910 44.83 -90.36 -25.22
CA VAL A 910 43.90 -89.31 -25.59
C VAL A 910 43.09 -88.88 -24.37
N ASN A 911 43.07 -87.57 -24.12
CA ASN A 911 42.14 -86.96 -23.19
C ASN A 911 40.90 -86.51 -23.94
N PHE A 912 39.74 -86.95 -23.48
CA PHE A 912 38.45 -86.55 -24.02
C PHE A 912 37.79 -85.53 -23.10
N SER A 913 37.02 -84.63 -23.69
CA SER A 913 36.08 -83.78 -22.97
C SER A 913 34.82 -83.58 -23.79
N SER A 914 33.74 -83.19 -23.13
CA SER A 914 32.43 -82.98 -23.75
C SER A 914 31.91 -81.57 -23.49
N SER A 915 31.16 -81.03 -24.44
CA SER A 915 30.37 -79.81 -24.24
C SER A 915 28.90 -80.14 -24.53
N VAL A 916 28.02 -79.91 -23.56
CA VAL A 916 26.59 -80.24 -23.62
C VAL A 916 25.77 -78.97 -23.38
N ASN A 917 24.72 -78.77 -24.17
CA ASN A 917 23.69 -77.73 -23.94
C ASN A 917 22.31 -78.36 -24.08
N GLY A 918 21.29 -77.79 -23.42
CA GLY A 918 19.92 -78.31 -23.44
C GLY A 918 19.73 -79.55 -22.56
N GLY A 919 18.58 -80.21 -22.60
CA GLY A 919 18.19 -81.20 -21.59
C GLY A 919 17.99 -80.55 -20.22
N ASP A 920 17.82 -81.35 -19.17
CA ASP A 920 17.53 -80.84 -17.81
C ASP A 920 18.75 -80.32 -17.02
N GLY A 921 19.94 -80.33 -17.64
CA GLY A 921 21.18 -79.91 -16.99
C GLY A 921 21.88 -80.98 -16.15
N SER A 922 21.27 -82.16 -15.98
CA SER A 922 21.82 -83.30 -15.25
C SER A 922 22.19 -84.44 -16.20
N TYR A 923 23.48 -84.60 -16.50
CA TYR A 923 23.93 -85.50 -17.56
C TYR A 923 24.70 -86.73 -17.05
N ILE A 924 24.41 -87.89 -17.64
CA ILE A 924 25.17 -89.14 -17.49
C ILE A 924 25.94 -89.38 -18.80
N TYR A 925 27.24 -89.67 -18.68
CA TYR A 925 28.17 -89.80 -19.82
C TYR A 925 28.61 -91.25 -19.99
N SER A 926 28.49 -91.78 -21.21
CA SER A 926 28.99 -93.10 -21.60
C SER A 926 29.83 -92.99 -22.87
N TRP A 927 31.09 -93.42 -22.80
CA TRP A 927 32.05 -93.37 -23.89
C TRP A 927 32.35 -94.77 -24.41
N ASP A 928 32.35 -94.94 -25.73
CA ASP A 928 32.92 -96.10 -26.43
C ASP A 928 34.10 -95.60 -27.26
N PHE A 929 35.30 -96.14 -27.03
CA PHE A 929 36.51 -95.67 -27.71
C PHE A 929 36.73 -96.31 -29.08
N GLY A 930 35.86 -97.24 -29.52
CA GLY A 930 35.94 -97.90 -30.82
C GLY A 930 37.02 -98.97 -30.92
N ASP A 931 37.69 -99.30 -29.81
CA ASP A 931 38.69 -100.38 -29.67
C ASP A 931 38.21 -101.55 -28.78
N GLY A 932 36.94 -101.53 -28.38
CA GLY A 932 36.31 -102.49 -27.49
C GLY A 932 36.34 -102.10 -26.01
N SER A 933 36.85 -100.92 -25.66
CA SER A 933 36.84 -100.38 -24.30
C SER A 933 35.87 -99.20 -24.13
N SER A 934 35.42 -98.97 -22.90
CA SER A 934 34.47 -97.91 -22.55
C SER A 934 34.83 -97.18 -21.27
N ALA A 935 34.28 -95.97 -21.09
CA ALA A 935 34.42 -95.19 -19.87
C ALA A 935 33.15 -94.40 -19.52
N THR A 936 33.08 -93.92 -18.29
CA THR A 936 32.04 -93.00 -17.82
C THR A 936 32.67 -91.73 -17.25
N GLY A 937 31.87 -90.67 -17.15
CA GLY A 937 32.32 -89.36 -16.66
C GLY A 937 32.58 -88.33 -17.76
N THR A 938 32.69 -87.07 -17.36
CA THR A 938 32.73 -85.91 -18.28
C THR A 938 33.98 -85.87 -19.15
N ASN A 939 35.13 -86.23 -18.58
CA ASN A 939 36.45 -86.07 -19.19
C ASN A 939 37.35 -87.32 -19.01
N PRO A 940 37.08 -88.45 -19.67
CA PRO A 940 37.92 -89.64 -19.52
C PRO A 940 39.25 -89.48 -20.28
N ASN A 941 40.28 -90.18 -19.78
CA ASN A 941 41.51 -90.44 -20.52
C ASN A 941 41.50 -91.90 -20.97
N HIS A 942 41.87 -92.17 -22.23
CA HIS A 942 42.05 -93.52 -22.74
C HIS A 942 43.39 -93.67 -23.46
N THR A 943 44.00 -94.86 -23.34
CA THR A 943 45.24 -95.18 -24.05
C THR A 943 45.02 -96.38 -24.96
N PHE A 944 45.17 -96.16 -26.26
CA PHE A 944 44.97 -97.19 -27.28
C PHE A 944 46.15 -98.15 -27.35
N ALA A 945 45.88 -99.44 -27.56
CA ALA A 945 46.93 -100.46 -27.60
C ALA A 945 47.82 -100.39 -28.86
N SER A 946 47.34 -99.77 -29.93
CA SER A 946 48.03 -99.68 -31.23
C SER A 946 47.73 -98.37 -31.95
N ALA A 947 48.64 -97.94 -32.83
CA ALA A 947 48.39 -96.83 -33.74
C ALA A 947 47.24 -97.18 -34.70
N GLY A 948 46.32 -96.26 -34.92
CA GLY A 948 45.12 -96.53 -35.72
C GLY A 948 44.13 -95.37 -35.73
N ARG A 949 43.10 -95.52 -36.57
CA ARG A 949 41.93 -94.65 -36.60
C ARG A 949 40.81 -95.32 -35.81
N TYR A 950 40.25 -94.61 -34.84
CA TYR A 950 39.20 -95.09 -33.95
C TYR A 950 38.02 -94.12 -34.00
N ASP A 951 36.81 -94.66 -34.11
CA ASP A 951 35.56 -93.89 -34.04
C ASP A 951 35.08 -93.92 -32.59
N VAL A 952 35.20 -92.77 -31.92
CA VAL A 952 34.82 -92.62 -30.52
C VAL A 952 33.39 -92.13 -30.46
N GLU A 953 32.54 -92.84 -29.72
CA GLU A 953 31.15 -92.45 -29.48
C GLU A 953 30.98 -91.97 -28.04
N LEU A 954 30.23 -90.88 -27.89
CA LEU A 954 29.76 -90.39 -26.60
C LEU A 954 28.24 -90.40 -26.62
N THR A 955 27.65 -91.21 -25.76
CA THR A 955 26.23 -91.16 -25.43
C THR A 955 26.05 -90.35 -24.15
N ILE A 956 25.17 -89.35 -24.21
CA ILE A 956 24.78 -88.52 -23.06
C ILE A 956 23.30 -88.72 -22.83
N THR A 957 22.96 -89.11 -21.60
CA THR A 957 21.58 -89.25 -21.13
C THR A 957 21.31 -88.16 -20.11
N ASP A 958 20.25 -87.36 -20.28
CA ASP A 958 19.85 -86.39 -19.24
C ASP A 958 19.00 -87.04 -18.13
N GLY A 959 18.68 -86.28 -17.08
CA GLY A 959 17.89 -86.79 -15.95
C GLY A 959 16.42 -87.08 -16.30
N THR A 960 15.92 -86.62 -17.45
CA THR A 960 14.61 -86.99 -18.00
C THR A 960 14.63 -88.30 -18.78
N GLY A 961 15.83 -88.82 -19.08
CA GLY A 961 16.05 -90.03 -19.87
C GLY A 961 16.13 -89.79 -21.37
N ALA A 962 16.21 -88.53 -21.83
CA ALA A 962 16.51 -88.24 -23.22
C ALA A 962 17.98 -88.60 -23.49
N GLU A 963 18.28 -89.13 -24.68
CA GLU A 963 19.63 -89.55 -25.06
C GLU A 963 20.08 -88.90 -26.36
N ILE A 964 21.34 -88.45 -26.39
CA ILE A 964 22.02 -88.05 -27.62
C ILE A 964 23.34 -88.80 -27.74
N THR A 965 23.61 -89.35 -28.92
CA THR A 965 24.90 -89.96 -29.25
C THR A 965 25.60 -89.13 -30.30
N VAL A 966 26.86 -88.80 -30.05
CA VAL A 966 27.74 -88.11 -31.01
C VAL A 966 29.01 -88.91 -31.21
N SER A 967 29.51 -88.95 -32.44
CA SER A 967 30.69 -89.75 -32.79
C SER A 967 31.79 -88.85 -33.35
N LYS A 968 33.04 -89.12 -32.99
CA LYS A 968 34.23 -88.41 -33.47
C LYS A 968 35.33 -89.39 -33.82
N SER A 969 35.76 -89.33 -35.06
CA SER A 969 36.89 -90.11 -35.55
C SER A 969 38.21 -89.47 -35.14
N ILE A 970 39.07 -90.22 -34.45
CA ILE A 970 40.40 -89.79 -34.04
C ILE A 970 41.47 -90.72 -34.62
N THR A 971 42.70 -90.21 -34.74
CA THR A 971 43.85 -91.02 -35.17
C THR A 971 44.97 -90.87 -34.15
N VAL A 972 45.42 -91.99 -33.60
CA VAL A 972 46.49 -92.06 -32.61
C VAL A 972 47.70 -92.78 -33.20
N ALA A 973 48.90 -92.39 -32.81
CA ALA A 973 50.14 -92.93 -33.35
C ALA A 973 51.15 -93.18 -32.23
N GLU A 974 52.00 -94.19 -32.38
CA GLU A 974 53.10 -94.40 -31.45
C GLU A 974 54.03 -93.18 -31.43
N LYS A 975 54.41 -92.76 -30.23
CA LYS A 975 55.30 -91.62 -30.04
C LYS A 975 56.70 -92.01 -30.56
N SER A 976 57.07 -91.51 -31.74
CA SER A 976 58.37 -91.84 -32.34
C SER A 976 59.50 -91.46 -31.40
N SER A 977 60.32 -92.43 -30.99
CA SER A 977 61.51 -92.19 -30.16
C SER A 977 62.49 -91.32 -30.94
N ALA A 978 62.61 -90.05 -30.57
CA ALA A 978 63.55 -89.14 -31.21
C ALA A 978 65.00 -89.51 -30.83
N SER A 979 65.71 -90.14 -31.76
CA SER A 979 67.17 -90.01 -31.85
C SER A 979 67.50 -88.64 -32.42
N SER A 980 68.39 -87.95 -31.70
CA SER A 980 69.04 -86.67 -31.97
C SER A 980 69.24 -86.24 -33.43
N GLY A 981 68.97 -84.95 -33.66
CA GLY A 981 69.45 -84.14 -34.80
C GLY A 981 68.28 -83.45 -35.48
N GLY A 982 68.14 -82.13 -35.54
CA GLY A 982 69.07 -81.03 -35.31
C GLY A 982 68.69 -79.94 -36.33
N GLY A 983 68.59 -78.68 -35.88
CA GLY A 983 68.34 -77.49 -36.73
C GLY A 983 66.85 -77.31 -37.08
N GLY A 984 66.21 -76.19 -36.77
CA GLY A 984 66.51 -74.87 -37.33
C GLY A 984 65.88 -74.82 -38.73
N SER A 985 65.01 -73.92 -39.15
CA SER A 985 64.59 -72.60 -38.69
C SER A 985 63.48 -72.16 -39.66
N THR A 986 62.72 -71.13 -39.26
CA THR A 986 62.08 -70.11 -40.12
C THR A 986 60.82 -70.45 -40.93
N ASN A 987 59.74 -69.78 -40.50
CA ASN A 987 58.84 -68.93 -41.30
C ASN A 987 57.85 -69.59 -42.29
N LEU A 988 56.56 -69.47 -41.99
CA LEU A 988 55.59 -68.57 -42.67
C LEU A 988 54.19 -68.80 -42.03
N LEU A 989 53.56 -67.75 -41.49
CA LEU A 989 52.33 -67.12 -42.01
C LEU A 989 51.08 -68.03 -41.85
N LEU A 990 49.95 -67.63 -41.26
CA LEU A 990 49.23 -66.35 -41.33
C LEU A 990 47.88 -66.55 -40.58
N LEU A 991 47.17 -65.44 -40.29
CA LEU A 991 45.77 -65.33 -39.84
C LEU A 991 45.52 -65.65 -38.34
N LEU A 992 44.83 -64.83 -37.53
CA LEU A 992 44.02 -63.65 -37.81
C LEU A 992 43.78 -62.84 -36.51
N LEU A 993 43.91 -61.51 -36.64
CA LEU A 993 43.05 -60.41 -36.12
C LEU A 993 42.57 -60.42 -34.63
N LEU A 994 43.03 -59.44 -33.83
CA LEU A 994 42.36 -58.17 -33.42
C LEU A 994 41.60 -58.32 -32.08
N ALA A 995 42.10 -57.74 -30.98
CA ALA A 995 41.94 -56.32 -30.56
C ALA A 995 40.49 -56.03 -30.10
N SER A 996 40.29 -55.84 -28.80
CA SER A 996 40.21 -54.51 -28.16
C SER A 996 39.05 -53.71 -28.76
N GLY A 997 37.91 -53.61 -28.08
CA GLY A 997 37.73 -52.64 -27.02
C GLY A 997 37.13 -51.35 -27.57
N VAL A 998 36.48 -50.61 -26.66
CA VAL A 998 36.21 -49.17 -26.74
C VAL A 998 34.81 -48.73 -27.21
N MET A 999 34.23 -47.91 -26.32
CA MET A 999 33.28 -46.81 -26.49
C MET A 999 31.77 -47.08 -26.57
N LEU A 1000 31.16 -46.95 -25.39
CA LEU A 1000 30.09 -45.97 -25.22
C LEU A 1000 30.66 -44.55 -25.40
N ARG A 1001 30.15 -43.82 -26.40
CA ARG A 1001 29.86 -42.38 -26.30
C ARG A 1001 28.88 -41.97 -27.42
N ARG A 1002 27.59 -41.81 -27.06
CA ARG A 1002 26.77 -40.58 -27.18
C ARG A 1002 25.28 -40.84 -27.43
N LYS A 1003 24.50 -40.16 -26.59
CA LYS A 1003 23.22 -39.45 -26.83
C LYS A 1003 21.94 -40.28 -27.03
N GLY A 1004 20.96 -39.94 -26.20
CA GLY A 1004 19.61 -40.48 -26.14
C GLY A 1004 19.29 -40.68 -24.68
#